data_AF-W4D8A2-F1
#
_entry.id   AF-W4D8A2-F1
#
_cell.length_a   1.000
_cell.length_b   1.000
_cell.length_c   1.000
_cell.angle_alpha   90.00
_cell.angle_beta   90.00
_cell.angle_gamma   90.00
#
_symmetry.space_group_name_H-M   'P 1'
#
loop_
_entity.id
_entity.type
_entity.pdbx_description
1 polymer ?
#
loop_
_entity_poly.entity_id
_entity_poly.type
_entity_poly.pdbx_seq_one_letter_code
_entity_poly.pdbx_strand_id
1 'polypeptide(L)'
;MPELQEIEIEEYVPAKHAASIAEMWNRSAESWGGDGAYRTEESVLREHENSPMLKLFLAVSGSEVIGYCSFSHYKEDTGALYIALLNVRPDYHGRKVGKALVRRSIEETIKLGWPRLDLYTWPGNVKAVPTYKKSGFFWENRDDTTHLMNFIPSVLQTGAVKSYFEKIDWYNDSIREIKVEPDGHGENGFDYFTYEWLKDGLSLKMEYERTGRGLRLIETEDYRIQVTIPAQHELPFGAEYPVIYEAVNKSGKPLSLQISGKSNAQIRLELEAAQDIESEARIEGRFFIHPVEEEQDLYQTHPVVEAELLINGLPAVFKLGIKPKFPVKVKLQVPDRTLFAGEEVELDVTVENEYSTDTVFSFELPEDEILSFSQKHYTVEVPAKSRRTVTAAARLLGYGIWHHSVSIRSAEEGADSAILEQELSLVFTGAETVFGGPTDKDWIISNGRYSAVLNKTNHWLTFFQNRKYLMNLPYPKLGLPYTNEFKKFSALDVKISRDQEAIVLEATYEVGIRKGLLLTMVVKLFGNGIVSRYFRIDNPQATEQVDELVLKDGFRFNLHGGVIPYRGKYIDLSAGAEASGMDYWEAQEFTENWMFAADEGFSRGISWPSELKLIQDSWMHAVEHSLGRIPAGGRKETQPLRIALGTWDHWQDFRAYALQSGNSNAEELTTTEQLELSLNNGNPFISGEAKLLLQEQKKSYLVGEIRISSEAGSMEEARLTVQEEEKLREAALPLTVPSGAAPDVLTLHLDMDSYVQDQSFLVLPVADERVRQERLVAEGAQVLAVDNGILRIQASPDFAPGLFSLAHQGEEWLESSFPQPIAKSWWNPWVGGIVTSVGDIALRSFMEEPLTADFAELTDNKGNRWSGIRMSVTIQKNDKYKGLVLHQYYMLLPGVPVLASTVHVEQNTGGPLCPLKLETSTFYTAASDIQDGRAYLKNSRGQELTYKSGRGQAEDASHSGILQVGSMERQQRLSLVTSFKHPSPSLLVNSVALTSYAEEYLHLQDGKEQFSKPQFYLISDLQVPEQAYGDLLSIRFKK
;
A
#
# COMPACT_ATOMS: atom_id res chain seq x y z
N MET A 1 16.61 43.64 -26.39
CA MET A 1 16.43 42.18 -26.22
C MET A 1 17.82 41.59 -25.99
N PRO A 2 18.03 40.70 -25.01
CA PRO A 2 19.30 39.98 -24.92
C PRO A 2 19.52 39.19 -26.21
N GLU A 3 20.76 39.12 -26.68
CA GLU A 3 21.11 38.26 -27.81
C GLU A 3 20.77 36.80 -27.45
N LEU A 4 20.14 36.09 -28.39
CA LEU A 4 19.90 34.65 -28.24
C LEU A 4 21.25 33.94 -28.36
N GLN A 5 21.89 33.73 -27.21
CA GLN A 5 23.04 32.83 -27.13
C GLN A 5 22.64 31.45 -27.62
N GLU A 6 23.55 30.81 -28.36
CA GLU A 6 23.35 29.47 -28.88
C GLU A 6 23.12 28.47 -27.73
N ILE A 7 22.29 27.46 -27.97
CA ILE A 7 21.98 26.42 -27.00
C ILE A 7 22.59 25.13 -27.51
N GLU A 8 23.65 24.67 -26.85
CA GLU A 8 24.37 23.46 -27.18
C GLU A 8 23.94 22.31 -26.27
N ILE A 9 24.01 21.07 -26.77
CA ILE A 9 23.76 19.87 -25.96
C ILE A 9 25.08 19.15 -25.70
N GLU A 10 25.54 19.24 -24.45
CA GLU A 10 26.79 18.64 -23.98
C GLU A 10 26.56 17.35 -23.19
N GLU A 11 27.62 16.53 -23.05
CA GLU A 11 27.65 15.42 -22.09
C GLU A 11 28.34 15.88 -20.79
N TYR A 12 27.85 15.41 -19.64
CA TYR A 12 28.32 15.84 -18.33
C TYR A 12 29.81 15.57 -18.09
N VAL A 13 30.51 16.65 -17.70
CA VAL A 13 31.89 16.63 -17.18
C VAL A 13 31.87 17.26 -15.78
N PRO A 14 32.24 16.53 -14.70
CA PRO A 14 32.09 16.99 -13.32
C PRO A 14 32.66 18.38 -13.04
N ALA A 15 33.97 18.56 -13.26
CA ALA A 15 34.69 19.81 -12.98
C ALA A 15 34.31 21.01 -13.87
N LYS A 16 33.49 20.80 -14.92
CA LYS A 16 32.95 21.89 -15.75
C LYS A 16 31.54 22.29 -15.35
N HIS A 17 30.71 21.33 -14.90
CA HIS A 17 29.26 21.53 -14.86
C HIS A 17 28.62 21.43 -13.46
N ALA A 18 29.24 20.79 -12.47
CA ALA A 18 28.56 20.45 -11.22
C ALA A 18 27.99 21.67 -10.47
N ALA A 19 28.75 22.77 -10.35
CA ALA A 19 28.25 24.05 -9.82
C ALA A 19 27.04 24.60 -10.60
N SER A 20 27.07 24.58 -11.93
CA SER A 20 25.98 25.13 -12.76
C SER A 20 24.74 24.23 -12.79
N ILE A 21 24.91 22.91 -12.67
CA ILE A 21 23.80 21.97 -12.46
C ILE A 21 23.10 22.24 -11.13
N ALA A 22 23.87 22.52 -10.06
CA ALA A 22 23.29 22.89 -8.77
C ALA A 22 22.45 24.17 -8.89
N GLU A 23 22.96 25.21 -9.54
CA GLU A 23 22.20 26.44 -9.80
C GLU A 23 20.94 26.20 -10.66
N MET A 24 21.04 25.37 -11.70
CA MET A 24 19.91 24.99 -12.57
C MET A 24 18.77 24.36 -11.78
N TRP A 25 19.10 23.45 -10.85
CA TRP A 25 18.13 22.83 -9.94
C TRP A 25 17.49 23.85 -9.00
N ASN A 26 18.28 24.70 -8.35
CA ASN A 26 17.79 25.72 -7.42
C ASN A 26 16.85 26.71 -8.12
N ARG A 27 17.12 27.03 -9.39
CA ARG A 27 16.31 27.93 -10.23
C ARG A 27 15.11 27.24 -10.90
N SER A 28 14.88 25.95 -10.67
CA SER A 28 13.75 25.18 -11.23
C SER A 28 12.85 24.53 -10.17
N ALA A 29 13.12 24.72 -8.88
CA ALA A 29 12.37 24.14 -7.76
C ALA A 29 10.84 24.33 -7.84
N GLU A 30 10.35 25.49 -8.30
CA GLU A 30 8.92 25.75 -8.50
C GLU A 30 8.23 24.78 -9.48
N SER A 31 8.97 24.21 -10.44
CA SER A 31 8.44 23.18 -11.36
C SER A 31 8.33 21.79 -10.72
N TRP A 32 8.87 21.62 -9.51
CA TRP A 32 8.92 20.38 -8.73
C TRP A 32 8.27 20.57 -7.36
N GLY A 33 7.13 21.27 -7.33
CA GLY A 33 6.36 21.53 -6.11
C GLY A 33 6.84 22.72 -5.28
N GLY A 34 8.00 23.33 -5.58
CA GLY A 34 8.49 24.53 -4.88
C GLY A 34 9.10 24.26 -3.50
N ASP A 35 9.72 23.08 -3.31
CA ASP A 35 10.56 22.81 -2.13
C ASP A 35 11.68 23.87 -2.00
N GLY A 36 11.97 24.28 -0.77
CA GLY A 36 13.04 25.21 -0.41
C GLY A 36 14.43 24.57 -0.28
N ALA A 37 14.56 23.26 -0.49
CA ALA A 37 15.84 22.56 -0.48
C ALA A 37 16.82 23.11 -1.54
N TYR A 38 18.04 23.42 -1.10
CA TYR A 38 19.10 23.98 -1.95
C TYR A 38 20.18 22.95 -2.27
N ARG A 39 20.48 22.76 -3.55
CA ARG A 39 21.59 21.91 -4.03
C ARG A 39 22.89 22.69 -4.13
N THR A 40 23.99 22.06 -3.73
CA THR A 40 25.38 22.56 -3.85
C THR A 40 26.17 21.76 -4.88
N GLU A 41 27.30 22.30 -5.36
CA GLU A 41 28.23 21.57 -6.23
C GLU A 41 28.66 20.22 -5.63
N GLU A 42 29.06 20.20 -4.34
CA GLU A 42 29.45 18.97 -3.65
C GLU A 42 28.31 17.94 -3.59
N SER A 43 27.07 18.38 -3.35
CA SER A 43 25.91 17.48 -3.36
C SER A 43 25.65 16.87 -4.73
N VAL A 44 25.81 17.65 -5.81
CA VAL A 44 25.65 17.18 -7.20
C VAL A 44 26.77 16.21 -7.58
N LEU A 45 28.03 16.50 -7.22
CA LEU A 45 29.15 15.58 -7.42
C LEU A 45 28.87 14.23 -6.72
N ARG A 46 28.48 14.28 -5.45
CA ARG A 46 28.21 13.08 -4.63
C ARG A 46 27.00 12.28 -5.12
N GLU A 47 25.93 12.94 -5.55
CA GLU A 47 24.74 12.31 -6.14
C GLU A 47 25.11 11.61 -7.45
N HIS A 48 25.87 12.27 -8.33
CA HIS A 48 26.25 11.73 -9.64
C HIS A 48 27.29 10.61 -9.54
N GLU A 49 28.27 10.68 -8.63
CA GLU A 49 29.25 9.61 -8.38
C GLU A 49 28.62 8.28 -7.96
N ASN A 50 27.47 8.34 -7.27
CA ASN A 50 26.74 7.17 -6.78
C ASN A 50 25.55 6.78 -7.68
N SER A 51 25.40 7.42 -8.84
CA SER A 51 24.23 7.25 -9.71
C SER A 51 24.43 6.17 -10.79
N PRO A 52 23.42 5.32 -11.08
CA PRO A 52 23.48 4.32 -12.14
C PRO A 52 23.26 4.90 -13.56
N MET A 53 23.54 6.19 -13.78
CA MET A 53 23.41 6.84 -15.08
C MET A 53 24.42 6.27 -16.09
N LEU A 54 23.96 5.96 -17.30
CA LEU A 54 24.82 5.71 -18.45
C LEU A 54 25.41 7.01 -18.98
N LYS A 55 24.57 8.05 -19.09
CA LYS A 55 24.93 9.39 -19.55
C LYS A 55 24.07 10.44 -18.86
N LEU A 56 24.57 11.67 -18.87
CA LEU A 56 23.81 12.85 -18.52
C LEU A 56 24.01 13.90 -19.62
N PHE A 57 22.93 14.24 -20.31
CA PHE A 57 22.91 15.30 -21.32
C PHE A 57 22.50 16.62 -20.67
N LEU A 58 23.24 17.67 -21.00
CA LEU A 58 23.03 19.02 -20.48
C LEU A 58 22.73 19.97 -21.64
N ALA A 59 21.74 20.83 -21.47
CA ALA A 59 21.56 21.97 -22.35
C ALA A 59 22.31 23.15 -21.75
N VAL A 60 23.26 23.70 -22.51
CA VAL A 60 24.15 24.78 -22.09
C VAL A 60 23.89 26.02 -22.94
N SER A 61 23.84 27.19 -22.30
CA SER A 61 23.79 28.49 -23.00
C SER A 61 24.89 29.37 -22.43
N GLY A 62 25.87 29.70 -23.28
CA GLY A 62 27.12 30.31 -22.83
C GLY A 62 27.90 29.38 -21.89
N SER A 63 27.90 29.70 -20.59
CA SER A 63 28.48 28.86 -19.53
C SER A 63 27.45 28.33 -18.52
N GLU A 64 26.16 28.64 -18.71
CA GLU A 64 25.09 28.20 -17.80
C GLU A 64 24.43 26.90 -18.30
N VAL A 65 24.29 25.91 -17.41
CA VAL A 65 23.39 24.78 -17.60
C VAL A 65 21.95 25.26 -17.41
N ILE A 66 21.13 25.07 -18.45
CA ILE A 66 19.72 25.51 -18.52
C ILE A 66 18.74 24.33 -18.63
N GLY A 67 19.25 23.12 -18.82
CA GLY A 67 18.47 21.89 -18.82
C GLY A 67 19.32 20.64 -18.59
N TYR A 68 18.67 19.58 -18.14
CA TYR A 68 19.28 18.36 -17.60
C TYR A 68 18.44 17.17 -18.04
N CYS A 69 19.08 16.13 -18.57
CA CYS A 69 18.43 14.88 -18.98
C CYS A 69 19.31 13.68 -18.63
N SER A 70 18.96 12.96 -17.55
CA SER A 70 19.67 11.75 -17.15
C SER A 70 19.19 10.53 -17.94
N PHE A 71 20.14 9.71 -18.37
CA PHE A 71 19.93 8.59 -19.29
C PHE A 71 20.58 7.34 -18.69
N SER A 72 19.81 6.25 -18.57
CA SER A 72 20.26 4.99 -17.96
C SER A 72 19.72 3.78 -18.70
N HIS A 73 20.05 2.57 -18.26
CA HIS A 73 19.22 1.40 -18.55
C HIS A 73 17.86 1.57 -17.89
N TYR A 74 16.82 1.02 -18.51
CA TYR A 74 15.58 0.68 -17.83
C TYR A 74 15.87 -0.50 -16.88
N LYS A 75 15.29 -0.52 -15.67
CA LYS A 75 15.66 -1.52 -14.63
C LYS A 75 14.66 -2.67 -14.56
N GLU A 76 13.45 -2.42 -15.04
CA GLU A 76 12.27 -3.24 -14.91
C GLU A 76 12.08 -4.17 -16.11
N ASP A 77 12.88 -4.04 -17.19
CA ASP A 77 12.86 -4.91 -18.37
C ASP A 77 14.19 -4.86 -19.16
N THR A 78 14.40 -5.87 -20.01
CA THR A 78 15.52 -5.95 -20.96
C THR A 78 15.20 -5.28 -22.30
N GLY A 79 16.19 -4.68 -22.96
CA GLY A 79 16.02 -4.12 -24.30
C GLY A 79 15.45 -2.69 -24.36
N ALA A 80 15.35 -1.98 -23.24
CA ALA A 80 15.08 -0.54 -23.22
C ALA A 80 16.17 0.27 -22.50
N LEU A 81 16.42 1.48 -23.01
CA LEU A 81 17.06 2.56 -22.27
C LEU A 81 15.99 3.46 -21.65
N TYR A 82 16.37 4.32 -20.72
CA TYR A 82 15.44 5.06 -19.87
C TYR A 82 15.88 6.51 -19.65
N ILE A 83 14.95 7.46 -19.80
CA ILE A 83 15.12 8.85 -19.33
C ILE A 83 14.67 8.89 -17.87
N ALA A 84 15.63 8.88 -16.94
CA ALA A 84 15.33 8.86 -15.52
C ALA A 84 14.84 10.20 -14.98
N LEU A 85 15.24 11.31 -15.60
CA LEU A 85 14.82 12.64 -15.23
C LEU A 85 15.05 13.62 -16.38
N LEU A 86 14.04 14.43 -16.71
CA LEU A 86 14.18 15.61 -17.54
C LEU A 86 13.81 16.86 -16.73
N ASN A 87 14.71 17.84 -16.68
CA ASN A 87 14.45 19.16 -16.08
C ASN A 87 14.91 20.28 -17.03
N VAL A 88 14.17 21.38 -17.05
CA VAL A 88 14.49 22.59 -17.82
C VAL A 88 14.13 23.80 -16.97
N ARG A 89 15.05 24.75 -16.88
CA ARG A 89 14.85 26.00 -16.15
C ARG A 89 13.62 26.78 -16.67
N PRO A 90 12.71 27.28 -15.80
CA PRO A 90 11.48 27.95 -16.21
C PRO A 90 11.66 29.13 -17.18
N ASP A 91 12.74 29.90 -17.03
CA ASP A 91 13.10 31.03 -17.90
C ASP A 91 13.45 30.61 -19.35
N TYR A 92 13.61 29.31 -19.60
CA TYR A 92 13.89 28.69 -20.90
C TYR A 92 12.74 27.79 -21.41
N HIS A 93 11.59 27.73 -20.70
CA HIS A 93 10.40 27.07 -21.22
C HIS A 93 9.93 27.73 -22.53
N GLY A 94 9.29 26.95 -23.42
CA GLY A 94 8.94 27.39 -24.78
C GLY A 94 10.11 27.50 -25.77
N ARG A 95 11.38 27.52 -25.32
CA ARG A 95 12.56 27.63 -26.20
C ARG A 95 13.07 26.30 -26.79
N LYS A 96 12.23 25.25 -26.80
CA LYS A 96 12.53 23.91 -27.34
C LYS A 96 13.70 23.15 -26.66
N VAL A 97 14.17 23.59 -25.49
CA VAL A 97 15.27 22.94 -24.74
C VAL A 97 14.96 21.48 -24.39
N GLY A 98 13.81 21.21 -23.76
CA GLY A 98 13.40 19.84 -23.41
C GLY A 98 13.28 18.93 -24.64
N LYS A 99 12.77 19.47 -25.77
CA LYS A 99 12.75 18.76 -27.06
C LYS A 99 14.16 18.37 -27.51
N ALA A 100 15.14 19.27 -27.41
CA ALA A 100 16.51 19.00 -27.85
C ALA A 100 17.17 17.90 -26.99
N LEU A 101 16.97 17.93 -25.67
CA LEU A 101 17.46 16.91 -24.74
C LEU A 101 16.83 15.52 -24.98
N VAL A 102 15.51 15.45 -25.12
CA VAL A 102 14.80 14.19 -25.42
C VAL A 102 15.22 13.63 -26.77
N ARG A 103 15.35 14.49 -27.79
CA ARG A 103 15.82 14.09 -29.12
C ARG A 103 17.26 13.55 -29.08
N ARG A 104 18.17 14.19 -28.34
CA ARG A 104 19.56 13.70 -28.17
C ARG A 104 19.60 12.31 -27.51
N SER A 105 18.68 12.04 -26.57
CA SER A 105 18.55 10.75 -25.92
C SER A 105 18.07 9.67 -26.90
N ILE A 106 17.06 9.97 -27.73
CA ILE A 106 16.60 9.08 -28.82
C ILE A 106 17.72 8.80 -29.83
N GLU A 107 18.46 9.83 -30.24
CA GLU A 107 19.61 9.71 -31.15
C GLU A 107 20.73 8.84 -30.56
N GLU A 108 21.01 8.92 -29.26
CA GLU A 108 21.97 8.02 -28.60
C GLU A 108 21.43 6.58 -28.49
N THR A 109 20.13 6.38 -28.19
CA THR A 109 19.51 5.04 -28.20
C THR A 109 19.65 4.35 -29.56
N ILE A 110 19.37 5.08 -30.65
CA ILE A 110 19.54 4.60 -32.03
C ILE A 110 21.01 4.23 -32.30
N LYS A 111 21.94 5.13 -31.95
CA LYS A 111 23.38 4.94 -32.14
C LYS A 111 23.94 3.74 -31.36
N LEU A 112 23.38 3.45 -30.18
CA LEU A 112 23.73 2.29 -29.36
C LEU A 112 23.05 0.99 -29.83
N GLY A 113 22.18 1.04 -30.84
CA GLY A 113 21.48 -0.15 -31.39
C GLY A 113 20.35 -0.68 -30.51
N TRP A 114 19.82 0.13 -29.58
CA TRP A 114 18.70 -0.28 -28.73
C TRP A 114 17.37 -0.03 -29.45
N PRO A 115 16.35 -0.90 -29.28
CA PRO A 115 15.08 -0.79 -30.00
C PRO A 115 14.10 0.21 -29.35
N ARG A 116 14.29 0.56 -28.08
CA ARG A 116 13.29 1.24 -27.25
C ARG A 116 13.90 2.24 -26.25
N LEU A 117 13.18 3.32 -25.97
CA LEU A 117 13.50 4.31 -24.94
C LEU A 117 12.24 4.64 -24.13
N ASP A 118 12.31 4.53 -22.80
CA ASP A 118 11.17 4.70 -21.90
C ASP A 118 11.35 5.90 -20.95
N LEU A 119 10.25 6.35 -20.33
CA LEU A 119 10.25 7.27 -19.19
C LEU A 119 8.98 7.11 -18.33
N TYR A 120 9.05 7.49 -17.06
CA TYR A 120 7.88 7.69 -16.19
C TYR A 120 7.57 9.18 -16.01
N THR A 121 6.29 9.51 -15.79
CA THR A 121 5.88 10.83 -15.29
C THR A 121 4.62 10.72 -14.43
N TRP A 122 3.81 11.77 -14.33
CA TRP A 122 2.55 11.80 -13.57
C TRP A 122 1.40 12.35 -14.44
N PRO A 123 0.13 11.97 -14.19
CA PRO A 123 -1.00 12.35 -15.05
C PRO A 123 -1.19 13.86 -15.23
N GLY A 124 -0.89 14.64 -14.20
CA GLY A 124 -0.95 16.11 -14.21
C GLY A 124 0.19 16.82 -14.95
N ASN A 125 1.17 16.12 -15.55
CA ASN A 125 2.29 16.76 -16.26
C ASN A 125 1.93 17.27 -17.67
N VAL A 126 0.91 18.11 -17.74
CA VAL A 126 0.34 18.64 -19.00
C VAL A 126 1.33 19.48 -19.83
N LYS A 127 2.43 19.94 -19.24
CA LYS A 127 3.48 20.70 -19.93
C LYS A 127 4.51 19.80 -20.64
N ALA A 128 4.95 18.70 -20.01
CA ALA A 128 6.00 17.85 -20.59
C ALA A 128 5.45 16.77 -21.52
N VAL A 129 4.28 16.19 -21.22
CA VAL A 129 3.66 15.11 -22.02
C VAL A 129 3.56 15.44 -23.52
N PRO A 130 3.16 16.64 -23.98
CA PRO A 130 3.18 16.99 -25.40
C PRO A 130 4.58 16.93 -26.04
N THR A 131 5.64 17.27 -25.29
CA THR A 131 7.03 17.21 -25.77
C THR A 131 7.50 15.76 -25.91
N TYR A 132 7.17 14.90 -24.94
CA TYR A 132 7.45 13.46 -25.03
C TYR A 132 6.72 12.83 -26.22
N LYS A 133 5.39 13.00 -26.28
CA LYS A 133 4.58 12.41 -27.36
C LYS A 133 4.99 12.87 -28.75
N LYS A 134 5.26 14.17 -28.97
CA LYS A 134 5.74 14.65 -30.28
C LYS A 134 7.16 14.18 -30.61
N SER A 135 7.92 13.70 -29.62
CA SER A 135 9.22 13.03 -29.81
C SER A 135 9.07 11.51 -30.02
N GLY A 136 7.85 10.99 -30.18
CA GLY A 136 7.57 9.60 -30.51
C GLY A 136 7.16 8.71 -29.34
N PHE A 137 7.01 9.25 -28.13
CA PHE A 137 6.53 8.45 -26.99
C PHE A 137 5.01 8.17 -27.07
N PHE A 138 4.57 7.05 -26.50
CA PHE A 138 3.17 6.71 -26.26
C PHE A 138 2.95 6.54 -24.75
N TRP A 139 1.89 7.15 -24.20
CA TRP A 139 1.47 6.97 -22.81
C TRP A 139 0.64 5.69 -22.68
N GLU A 140 1.10 4.77 -21.84
CA GLU A 140 0.42 3.52 -21.53
C GLU A 140 -0.93 3.73 -20.81
N ASN A 141 -1.97 2.98 -21.19
CA ASN A 141 -3.26 3.00 -20.50
C ASN A 141 -3.25 2.06 -19.29
N ARG A 142 -2.93 2.60 -18.11
CA ARG A 142 -2.79 1.85 -16.85
C ARG A 142 -3.28 2.67 -15.65
N ASP A 143 -3.87 1.97 -14.67
CA ASP A 143 -4.29 2.56 -13.40
C ASP A 143 -3.11 2.74 -12.41
N ASP A 144 -2.08 1.88 -12.47
CA ASP A 144 -0.99 1.81 -11.49
C ASP A 144 0.18 2.77 -11.77
N THR A 145 0.33 3.27 -13.01
CA THR A 145 1.47 4.11 -13.38
C THR A 145 1.24 4.97 -14.63
N THR A 146 2.02 6.05 -14.77
CA THR A 146 2.10 6.87 -15.99
C THR A 146 3.43 6.58 -16.70
N HIS A 147 3.46 5.44 -17.40
CA HIS A 147 4.58 4.97 -18.19
C HIS A 147 4.49 5.45 -19.64
N LEU A 148 5.62 5.86 -20.23
CA LEU A 148 5.71 6.28 -21.63
C LEU A 148 6.81 5.50 -22.37
N MET A 149 6.48 4.90 -23.51
CA MET A 149 7.38 4.08 -24.34
C MET A 149 7.63 4.71 -25.72
N ASN A 150 8.86 4.63 -26.24
CA ASN A 150 9.24 5.15 -27.56
C ASN A 150 9.89 4.06 -28.43
N PHE A 151 9.27 3.78 -29.58
CA PHE A 151 9.69 2.77 -30.55
C PHE A 151 10.33 3.37 -31.83
N ILE A 152 10.52 4.69 -31.92
CA ILE A 152 11.27 5.33 -33.01
C ILE A 152 12.65 4.68 -33.25
N PRO A 153 13.41 4.25 -32.22
CA PRO A 153 14.67 3.54 -32.46
C PRO A 153 14.47 2.24 -33.26
N SER A 154 13.44 1.44 -32.95
CA SER A 154 13.08 0.24 -33.72
C SER A 154 12.60 0.57 -35.14
N VAL A 155 11.77 1.61 -35.30
CA VAL A 155 11.27 2.08 -36.61
C VAL A 155 12.44 2.34 -37.57
N LEU A 156 13.42 3.14 -37.15
CA LEU A 156 14.56 3.54 -37.97
C LEU A 156 15.56 2.40 -38.24
N GLN A 157 15.50 1.32 -37.47
CA GLN A 157 16.30 0.11 -37.65
C GLN A 157 15.60 -0.96 -38.51
N THR A 158 14.32 -0.78 -38.85
CA THR A 158 13.53 -1.75 -39.63
C THR A 158 13.94 -1.72 -41.12
N GLY A 159 14.49 -2.82 -41.62
CA GLY A 159 15.08 -2.91 -42.97
C GLY A 159 14.09 -2.61 -44.10
N ALA A 160 12.86 -3.14 -44.01
CA ALA A 160 11.81 -2.98 -45.03
C ALA A 160 11.36 -1.53 -45.29
N VAL A 161 11.59 -0.61 -44.36
CA VAL A 161 11.16 0.81 -44.48
C VAL A 161 12.33 1.80 -44.46
N LYS A 162 13.57 1.34 -44.34
CA LYS A 162 14.76 2.18 -44.13
C LYS A 162 14.94 3.27 -45.20
N SER A 163 14.57 2.99 -46.44
CA SER A 163 14.64 3.92 -47.58
C SER A 163 13.61 5.07 -47.52
N TYR A 164 12.52 4.94 -46.75
CA TYR A 164 11.57 6.05 -46.53
C TYR A 164 12.24 7.17 -45.73
N PHE A 165 13.04 6.82 -44.72
CA PHE A 165 13.74 7.77 -43.86
C PHE A 165 14.98 8.43 -44.50
N GLU A 166 15.29 8.12 -45.77
CA GLU A 166 16.20 8.93 -46.60
C GLU A 166 15.50 10.21 -47.10
N LYS A 167 14.17 10.27 -47.05
CA LYS A 167 13.33 11.39 -47.52
C LYS A 167 12.44 11.98 -46.42
N ILE A 168 11.92 11.13 -45.53
CA ILE A 168 11.07 11.48 -44.39
C ILE A 168 11.93 11.78 -43.16
N ASP A 169 11.75 12.96 -42.56
CA ASP A 169 12.23 13.28 -41.22
C ASP A 169 11.22 12.71 -40.20
N TRP A 170 11.65 11.70 -39.45
CA TRP A 170 10.79 10.97 -38.49
C TRP A 170 10.10 11.86 -37.45
N TYR A 171 10.66 13.04 -37.15
CA TYR A 171 10.13 13.97 -36.16
C TYR A 171 9.22 15.01 -36.82
N ASN A 172 9.71 15.67 -37.87
CA ASN A 172 9.07 16.83 -38.47
C ASN A 172 7.90 16.43 -39.37
N ASP A 173 8.03 15.34 -40.13
CA ASP A 173 7.06 14.90 -41.13
C ASP A 173 6.00 13.93 -40.56
N SER A 174 6.01 13.72 -39.23
CA SER A 174 4.99 12.92 -38.54
C SER A 174 3.69 13.71 -38.33
N ILE A 175 2.58 13.11 -38.77
CA ILE A 175 1.23 13.71 -38.74
C ILE A 175 0.37 13.29 -37.54
N ARG A 176 0.90 12.49 -36.62
CA ARG A 176 0.20 12.03 -35.40
C ARG A 176 -0.31 13.20 -34.55
N GLU A 177 -1.58 13.14 -34.15
CA GLU A 177 -2.21 14.06 -33.19
C GLU A 177 -1.63 13.86 -31.77
N ILE A 178 -1.47 14.96 -31.02
CA ILE A 178 -0.82 14.96 -29.69
C ILE A 178 -1.82 15.40 -28.61
N LYS A 179 -2.44 14.41 -27.94
CA LYS A 179 -3.37 14.61 -26.81
C LYS A 179 -2.72 14.29 -25.46
N VAL A 180 -3.25 14.83 -24.36
CA VAL A 180 -2.71 14.66 -22.99
C VAL A 180 -3.55 13.66 -22.19
N GLU A 181 -3.57 12.43 -22.68
CA GLU A 181 -4.29 11.26 -22.17
C GLU A 181 -3.51 9.99 -22.58
N PRO A 182 -3.83 8.78 -22.09
CA PRO A 182 -3.25 7.55 -22.63
C PRO A 182 -3.39 7.43 -24.15
N ASP A 183 -2.39 6.85 -24.81
CA ASP A 183 -2.40 6.58 -26.24
C ASP A 183 -2.81 5.13 -26.54
N GLY A 184 -3.08 4.87 -27.82
CA GLY A 184 -3.34 3.54 -28.35
C GLY A 184 -4.80 3.32 -28.71
N HIS A 185 -5.06 2.20 -29.38
CA HIS A 185 -6.42 1.69 -29.57
C HIS A 185 -6.47 0.22 -29.16
N GLY A 186 -7.52 -0.14 -28.43
CA GLY A 186 -7.73 -1.50 -27.95
C GLY A 186 -8.43 -2.38 -28.98
N GLU A 187 -7.85 -3.54 -29.29
CA GLU A 187 -8.48 -4.60 -30.09
C GLU A 187 -8.19 -5.95 -29.43
N ASN A 188 -9.23 -6.71 -29.07
CA ASN A 188 -9.11 -8.01 -28.38
C ASN A 188 -8.17 -7.98 -27.14
N GLY A 189 -8.17 -6.88 -26.38
CA GLY A 189 -7.33 -6.70 -25.19
C GLY A 189 -5.85 -6.41 -25.47
N PHE A 190 -5.43 -6.34 -26.75
CA PHE A 190 -4.16 -5.75 -27.16
C PHE A 190 -4.32 -4.24 -27.31
N ASP A 191 -3.27 -3.48 -27.00
CA ASP A 191 -3.21 -2.04 -27.29
C ASP A 191 -2.17 -1.79 -28.39
N TYR A 192 -2.60 -1.12 -29.46
CA TYR A 192 -1.74 -0.81 -30.60
C TYR A 192 -1.42 0.68 -30.69
N PHE A 193 -0.13 0.97 -30.77
CA PHE A 193 0.45 2.30 -30.85
C PHE A 193 0.83 2.66 -32.30
N THR A 194 0.15 3.64 -32.89
CA THR A 194 0.32 4.02 -34.30
C THR A 194 1.29 5.19 -34.48
N TYR A 195 2.30 5.00 -35.33
CA TYR A 195 3.03 6.10 -35.98
C TYR A 195 2.55 6.30 -37.42
N GLU A 196 2.56 7.55 -37.86
CA GLU A 196 2.17 7.93 -39.22
C GLU A 196 2.98 9.14 -39.72
N TRP A 197 3.42 9.07 -40.97
CA TRP A 197 4.20 10.09 -41.69
C TRP A 197 3.66 10.27 -43.11
N LEU A 198 3.64 11.52 -43.58
CA LEU A 198 3.19 11.88 -44.93
C LEU A 198 4.08 12.98 -45.51
N LYS A 199 4.69 12.74 -46.68
CA LYS A 199 5.54 13.72 -47.37
C LYS A 199 5.67 13.46 -48.85
N ASP A 200 5.45 14.49 -49.68
CA ASP A 200 5.67 14.47 -51.13
C ASP A 200 4.99 13.27 -51.85
N GLY A 201 3.86 12.79 -51.31
CA GLY A 201 3.11 11.63 -51.80
C GLY A 201 3.52 10.28 -51.22
N LEU A 202 4.63 10.20 -50.47
CA LEU A 202 5.00 9.02 -49.69
C LEU A 202 4.18 8.98 -48.41
N SER A 203 3.61 7.81 -48.10
CA SER A 203 2.87 7.56 -46.87
C SER A 203 3.48 6.38 -46.15
N LEU A 204 3.75 6.51 -44.86
CA LEU A 204 4.20 5.40 -44.02
C LEU A 204 3.41 5.40 -42.71
N LYS A 205 2.77 4.27 -42.42
CA LYS A 205 2.11 3.96 -41.16
C LYS A 205 2.74 2.70 -40.58
N MET A 206 3.05 2.72 -39.29
CA MET A 206 3.57 1.57 -38.55
C MET A 206 2.86 1.46 -37.20
N GLU A 207 2.55 0.24 -36.75
CA GLU A 207 1.89 0.01 -35.47
C GLU A 207 2.70 -0.96 -34.62
N TYR A 208 2.85 -0.61 -33.34
CA TYR A 208 3.53 -1.42 -32.34
C TYR A 208 2.52 -1.96 -31.32
N GLU A 209 2.66 -3.22 -30.94
CA GLU A 209 1.91 -3.81 -29.83
C GLU A 209 2.64 -3.52 -28.50
N ARG A 210 1.86 -3.14 -27.49
CA ARG A 210 2.31 -2.56 -26.22
C ARG A 210 3.20 -3.49 -25.38
N THR A 211 2.82 -4.75 -25.23
CA THR A 211 3.37 -5.65 -24.20
C THR A 211 4.58 -6.45 -24.67
N GLY A 212 4.54 -6.93 -25.92
CA GLY A 212 5.66 -7.54 -26.63
C GLY A 212 6.60 -6.52 -27.26
N ARG A 213 6.28 -5.22 -27.13
CA ARG A 213 7.14 -4.09 -27.53
C ARG A 213 7.54 -4.16 -29.00
N GLY A 214 6.59 -4.60 -29.81
CA GLY A 214 6.84 -5.29 -31.08
C GLY A 214 6.13 -4.66 -32.26
N LEU A 215 6.80 -4.62 -33.42
CA LEU A 215 6.17 -4.17 -34.67
C LEU A 215 5.10 -5.16 -35.11
N ARG A 216 3.92 -4.66 -35.51
CA ARG A 216 2.81 -5.51 -35.99
C ARG A 216 2.13 -5.05 -37.29
N LEU A 217 2.34 -3.80 -37.72
CA LEU A 217 1.88 -3.26 -39.01
C LEU A 217 3.03 -2.56 -39.74
N ILE A 218 3.15 -2.81 -41.04
CA ILE A 218 3.76 -1.86 -41.97
C ILE A 218 2.73 -1.56 -43.06
N GLU A 219 2.44 -0.28 -43.29
CA GLU A 219 1.53 0.17 -44.34
C GLU A 219 2.12 1.37 -45.07
N THR A 220 2.13 1.28 -46.40
CA THR A 220 2.69 2.29 -47.33
C THR A 220 1.66 2.67 -48.38
N GLU A 221 2.01 3.56 -49.32
CA GLU A 221 1.23 3.75 -50.54
C GLU A 221 1.17 2.50 -51.44
N ASP A 222 2.16 1.60 -51.34
CA ASP A 222 2.30 0.43 -52.21
C ASP A 222 1.66 -0.85 -51.64
N TYR A 223 1.67 -1.03 -50.32
CA TYR A 223 1.19 -2.24 -49.65
C TYR A 223 0.73 -2.03 -48.19
N ARG A 224 0.03 -3.00 -47.61
CA ARG A 224 -0.23 -3.13 -46.16
C ARG A 224 0.11 -4.56 -45.74
N ILE A 225 0.90 -4.74 -44.68
CA ILE A 225 1.22 -6.06 -44.09
C ILE A 225 0.79 -6.11 -42.63
N GLN A 226 -0.20 -6.98 -42.42
CA GLN A 226 -0.90 -7.47 -41.24
C GLN A 226 -0.10 -8.46 -40.37
N VAL A 227 -0.03 -8.33 -39.04
CA VAL A 227 -0.17 -9.50 -38.16
C VAL A 227 -1.19 -9.23 -37.06
N THR A 228 -2.06 -10.21 -36.80
CA THR A 228 -3.13 -10.16 -35.78
C THR A 228 -3.22 -11.51 -35.06
N ILE A 229 -3.43 -11.48 -33.75
CA ILE A 229 -3.97 -12.63 -32.99
C ILE A 229 -5.46 -12.35 -32.79
N PRO A 230 -6.38 -13.15 -33.36
CA PRO A 230 -7.83 -12.90 -33.29
C PRO A 230 -8.45 -13.37 -31.96
N ALA A 231 -7.65 -13.96 -31.06
CA ALA A 231 -8.03 -14.27 -29.69
C ALA A 231 -7.77 -13.06 -28.76
N GLN A 232 -8.21 -13.14 -27.50
CA GLN A 232 -7.90 -12.11 -26.49
C GLN A 232 -6.40 -12.11 -26.16
N HIS A 233 -5.85 -10.97 -25.75
CA HIS A 233 -4.44 -10.81 -25.35
C HIS A 233 -4.04 -11.66 -24.12
N GLU A 234 -4.96 -11.86 -23.17
CA GLU A 234 -4.74 -12.72 -22.01
C GLU A 234 -5.11 -14.17 -22.31
N LEU A 235 -4.09 -15.02 -22.50
CA LEU A 235 -4.24 -16.38 -23.02
C LEU A 235 -3.82 -17.44 -21.99
N PRO A 236 -4.71 -18.39 -21.65
CA PRO A 236 -4.35 -19.65 -21.00
C PRO A 236 -3.14 -20.34 -21.65
N PHE A 237 -2.15 -20.74 -20.86
CA PHE A 237 -1.09 -21.61 -21.36
C PHE A 237 -1.57 -23.06 -21.57
N GLY A 238 -0.77 -23.87 -22.25
CA GLY A 238 -1.09 -25.28 -22.54
C GLY A 238 -1.98 -25.49 -23.77
N ALA A 239 -2.42 -24.40 -24.40
CA ALA A 239 -3.28 -24.40 -25.58
C ALA A 239 -2.58 -23.83 -26.84
N GLU A 240 -3.18 -24.09 -28.00
CA GLU A 240 -2.78 -23.51 -29.29
C GLU A 240 -3.74 -22.40 -29.75
N TYR A 241 -3.16 -21.31 -30.26
CA TYR A 241 -3.90 -20.15 -30.74
C TYR A 241 -3.51 -19.79 -32.18
N PRO A 242 -4.45 -19.28 -32.98
CA PRO A 242 -4.16 -18.81 -34.34
C PRO A 242 -3.40 -17.48 -34.33
N VAL A 243 -2.52 -17.31 -35.32
CA VAL A 243 -1.93 -16.02 -35.71
C VAL A 243 -2.15 -15.82 -37.21
N ILE A 244 -2.61 -14.64 -37.61
CA ILE A 244 -2.98 -14.34 -38.99
C ILE A 244 -2.05 -13.26 -39.52
N TYR A 245 -1.38 -13.54 -40.62
CA TYR A 245 -0.64 -12.56 -41.42
C TYR A 245 -1.47 -12.18 -42.63
N GLU A 246 -1.69 -10.88 -42.84
CA GLU A 246 -2.44 -10.36 -43.99
C GLU A 246 -1.49 -9.56 -44.88
N ALA A 247 -1.59 -9.66 -46.19
CA ALA A 247 -0.84 -8.81 -47.10
C ALA A 247 -1.78 -8.25 -48.17
N VAL A 248 -1.74 -6.95 -48.41
CA VAL A 248 -2.54 -6.27 -49.43
C VAL A 248 -1.61 -5.46 -50.33
N ASN A 249 -1.68 -5.71 -51.64
CA ASN A 249 -0.99 -4.95 -52.68
C ASN A 249 -1.91 -3.82 -53.17
N LYS A 250 -1.48 -2.57 -53.01
CA LYS A 250 -2.29 -1.38 -53.31
C LYS A 250 -1.97 -0.76 -54.67
N SER A 251 -0.77 -0.98 -55.18
CA SER A 251 -0.22 -0.28 -56.35
C SER A 251 -0.10 -1.17 -57.60
N GLY A 252 -0.20 -2.49 -57.46
CA GLY A 252 0.08 -3.45 -58.53
C GLY A 252 1.57 -3.61 -58.85
N LYS A 253 2.47 -2.99 -58.08
CA LYS A 253 3.91 -3.30 -58.13
C LYS A 253 4.15 -4.72 -57.57
N PRO A 254 5.23 -5.42 -57.97
CA PRO A 254 5.58 -6.70 -57.36
C PRO A 254 5.74 -6.61 -55.84
N LEU A 255 5.06 -7.51 -55.13
CA LEU A 255 5.14 -7.65 -53.69
C LEU A 255 5.36 -9.14 -53.36
N SER A 256 6.59 -9.50 -52.96
CA SER A 256 6.90 -10.83 -52.44
C SER A 256 7.02 -10.78 -50.92
N LEU A 257 6.48 -11.80 -50.26
CA LEU A 257 6.49 -11.96 -48.81
C LEU A 257 7.00 -13.36 -48.45
N GLN A 258 8.01 -13.40 -47.59
CA GLN A 258 8.45 -14.63 -46.92
C GLN A 258 8.27 -14.44 -45.40
N ILE A 259 7.83 -15.48 -44.71
CA ILE A 259 7.55 -15.49 -43.26
C ILE A 259 8.21 -16.72 -42.65
N SER A 260 9.12 -16.51 -41.69
CA SER A 260 9.73 -17.56 -40.88
C SER A 260 9.41 -17.31 -39.40
N GLY A 261 8.60 -18.19 -38.82
CA GLY A 261 8.17 -18.15 -37.42
C GLY A 261 9.29 -18.56 -36.46
N LYS A 262 9.43 -17.83 -35.35
CA LYS A 262 10.48 -18.07 -34.35
C LYS A 262 9.89 -18.59 -33.05
N SER A 263 10.23 -19.83 -32.73
CA SER A 263 9.98 -20.41 -31.41
C SER A 263 10.97 -19.87 -30.38
N ASN A 264 10.52 -19.69 -29.14
CA ASN A 264 11.29 -19.22 -28.00
C ASN A 264 10.98 -20.07 -26.74
N ALA A 265 11.46 -19.67 -25.57
CA ALA A 265 11.34 -20.47 -24.34
C ALA A 265 9.89 -20.72 -23.87
N GLN A 266 8.96 -19.82 -24.21
CA GLN A 266 7.57 -19.87 -23.74
C GLN A 266 6.56 -20.08 -24.87
N ILE A 267 6.94 -19.84 -26.13
CA ILE A 267 6.04 -19.95 -27.30
C ILE A 267 6.70 -20.77 -28.40
N ARG A 268 5.99 -21.79 -28.89
CA ARG A 268 6.36 -22.56 -30.09
C ARG A 268 5.50 -22.12 -31.26
N LEU A 269 6.12 -21.53 -32.28
CA LEU A 269 5.53 -21.18 -33.57
C LEU A 269 6.33 -21.87 -34.67
N GLU A 270 5.66 -22.75 -35.42
CA GLU A 270 6.22 -23.48 -36.57
C GLU A 270 5.48 -23.01 -37.82
N LEU A 271 5.98 -21.95 -38.45
CA LEU A 271 5.41 -21.35 -39.66
C LEU A 271 6.53 -21.01 -40.65
N GLU A 272 6.44 -21.56 -41.86
CA GLU A 272 7.29 -21.20 -42.99
C GLU A 272 6.40 -20.99 -44.21
N ALA A 273 6.40 -19.77 -44.77
CA ALA A 273 5.59 -19.39 -45.91
C ALA A 273 6.34 -18.46 -46.86
N ALA A 274 6.13 -18.62 -48.16
CA ALA A 274 6.64 -17.73 -49.20
C ALA A 274 5.60 -17.57 -50.30
N GLN A 275 5.22 -16.33 -50.61
CA GLN A 275 4.14 -16.03 -51.57
C GLN A 275 4.36 -14.68 -52.26
N ASP A 276 4.04 -14.62 -53.55
CA ASP A 276 3.89 -13.36 -54.31
C ASP A 276 2.44 -12.89 -54.22
N ILE A 277 2.23 -11.60 -53.94
CA ILE A 277 0.93 -11.01 -53.61
C ILE A 277 0.41 -10.15 -54.76
N GLU A 278 -0.51 -10.68 -55.56
CA GLU A 278 -1.13 -9.94 -56.68
C GLU A 278 -2.12 -8.86 -56.20
N SER A 279 -3.01 -9.20 -55.28
CA SER A 279 -4.00 -8.27 -54.68
C SER A 279 -4.05 -8.39 -53.17
N GLU A 280 -4.38 -9.57 -52.65
CA GLU A 280 -4.45 -9.85 -51.21
C GLU A 280 -4.02 -11.29 -50.91
N ALA A 281 -3.47 -11.50 -49.72
CA ALA A 281 -3.19 -12.82 -49.18
C ALA A 281 -3.42 -12.86 -47.67
N ARG A 282 -3.83 -14.03 -47.16
CA ARG A 282 -4.06 -14.29 -45.75
C ARG A 282 -3.43 -15.62 -45.38
N ILE A 283 -2.36 -15.56 -44.59
CA ILE A 283 -1.52 -16.69 -44.20
C ILE A 283 -1.78 -16.97 -42.71
N GLU A 284 -2.32 -18.13 -42.41
CA GLU A 284 -2.58 -18.56 -41.03
C GLU A 284 -1.43 -19.41 -40.48
N GLY A 285 -1.01 -19.11 -39.26
CA GLY A 285 -0.17 -19.98 -38.43
C GLY A 285 -0.86 -20.32 -37.12
N ARG A 286 -0.29 -21.25 -36.36
CA ARG A 286 -0.70 -21.58 -34.99
C ARG A 286 0.52 -21.54 -34.07
N PHE A 287 0.35 -21.01 -32.87
CA PHE A 287 1.39 -21.01 -31.84
C PHE A 287 0.88 -21.70 -30.58
N PHE A 288 1.76 -22.45 -29.92
CA PHE A 288 1.50 -23.11 -28.65
C PHE A 288 2.19 -22.35 -27.52
N ILE A 289 1.50 -22.16 -26.40
CA ILE A 289 2.06 -21.51 -25.20
C ILE A 289 2.48 -22.59 -24.20
N HIS A 290 3.76 -22.65 -23.86
CA HIS A 290 4.28 -23.56 -22.85
C HIS A 290 3.83 -23.16 -21.43
N PRO A 291 3.67 -24.12 -20.49
CA PRO A 291 3.39 -23.80 -19.09
C PRO A 291 4.41 -22.84 -18.48
N VAL A 292 3.92 -21.96 -17.60
CA VAL A 292 4.76 -21.03 -16.82
C VAL A 292 4.62 -21.32 -15.33
N GLU A 293 5.70 -21.11 -14.57
CA GLU A 293 5.75 -21.36 -13.12
C GLU A 293 5.29 -20.14 -12.31
N GLU A 294 5.38 -18.93 -12.86
CA GLU A 294 5.06 -17.66 -12.19
C GLU A 294 4.13 -16.78 -13.06
N GLU A 295 3.47 -15.80 -12.45
CA GLU A 295 2.64 -14.83 -13.18
C GLU A 295 3.51 -13.83 -13.97
N GLN A 296 3.05 -13.43 -15.16
CA GLN A 296 3.75 -12.46 -16.00
C GLN A 296 3.76 -11.07 -15.35
N ASP A 297 4.97 -10.56 -15.08
CA ASP A 297 5.19 -9.18 -14.64
C ASP A 297 4.79 -8.17 -15.73
N LEU A 298 3.91 -7.23 -15.37
CA LEU A 298 3.37 -6.16 -16.22
C LEU A 298 4.42 -5.11 -16.63
N TYR A 299 5.58 -5.08 -15.97
CA TYR A 299 6.67 -4.16 -16.29
C TYR A 299 7.67 -4.78 -17.28
N GLN A 300 7.74 -6.12 -17.34
CA GLN A 300 8.64 -6.88 -18.21
C GLN A 300 8.08 -7.11 -19.62
N THR A 301 8.94 -7.46 -20.58
CA THR A 301 8.50 -7.79 -21.94
C THR A 301 7.72 -9.10 -21.89
N HIS A 302 6.47 -9.05 -22.37
CA HIS A 302 5.61 -10.21 -22.41
C HIS A 302 6.13 -11.26 -23.42
N PRO A 303 5.83 -12.56 -23.23
CA PRO A 303 6.19 -13.61 -24.17
C PRO A 303 5.64 -13.32 -25.57
N VAL A 304 6.50 -13.36 -26.59
CA VAL A 304 6.18 -12.90 -27.94
C VAL A 304 5.91 -14.02 -28.93
N VAL A 305 4.85 -13.86 -29.73
CA VAL A 305 4.68 -14.53 -31.01
C VAL A 305 5.52 -13.74 -32.02
N GLU A 306 6.65 -14.31 -32.45
CA GLU A 306 7.65 -13.64 -33.29
C GLU A 306 7.80 -14.32 -34.65
N ALA A 307 7.89 -13.50 -35.71
CA ALA A 307 8.30 -13.97 -37.04
C ALA A 307 9.24 -12.96 -37.71
N GLU A 308 10.19 -13.49 -38.50
CA GLU A 308 11.00 -12.70 -39.42
C GLU A 308 10.36 -12.71 -40.80
N LEU A 309 10.11 -11.52 -41.34
CA LEU A 309 9.49 -11.29 -42.63
C LEU A 309 10.53 -10.73 -43.61
N LEU A 310 10.58 -11.27 -44.82
CA LEU A 310 11.28 -10.65 -45.94
C LEU A 310 10.24 -10.07 -46.90
N ILE A 311 10.14 -8.74 -46.92
CA ILE A 311 9.22 -7.96 -47.77
C ILE A 311 10.03 -7.46 -48.96
N ASN A 312 9.77 -7.97 -50.16
CA ASN A 312 10.61 -7.74 -51.34
C ASN A 312 12.11 -8.00 -51.08
N GLY A 313 12.42 -8.99 -50.22
CA GLY A 313 13.78 -9.34 -49.81
C GLY A 313 14.40 -8.46 -48.71
N LEU A 314 13.67 -7.48 -48.18
CA LEU A 314 14.12 -6.63 -47.07
C LEU A 314 13.55 -7.10 -45.73
N PRO A 315 14.35 -7.18 -44.65
CA PRO A 315 13.91 -7.74 -43.37
C PRO A 315 13.04 -6.78 -42.54
N ALA A 316 12.02 -7.35 -41.92
CA ALA A 316 11.27 -6.78 -40.80
C ALA A 316 10.97 -7.90 -39.79
N VAL A 317 11.03 -7.61 -38.49
CA VAL A 317 10.67 -8.59 -37.45
C VAL A 317 9.35 -8.18 -36.84
N PHE A 318 8.34 -9.04 -36.98
CA PHE A 318 7.00 -8.80 -36.45
C PHE A 318 6.88 -9.55 -35.10
N LYS A 319 6.34 -8.87 -34.09
CA LYS A 319 6.19 -9.39 -32.73
C LYS A 319 4.88 -8.92 -32.11
N LEU A 320 4.12 -9.85 -31.54
CA LEU A 320 2.97 -9.58 -30.68
C LEU A 320 3.22 -10.23 -29.32
N GLY A 321 3.20 -9.45 -28.24
CA GLY A 321 3.25 -9.97 -26.88
C GLY A 321 1.88 -10.51 -26.47
N ILE A 322 1.89 -11.63 -25.77
CA ILE A 322 0.70 -12.20 -25.13
C ILE A 322 0.91 -12.18 -23.61
N LYS A 323 -0.16 -12.20 -22.83
CA LYS A 323 -0.06 -12.39 -21.38
C LYS A 323 -0.47 -13.82 -21.04
N PRO A 324 0.47 -14.78 -20.88
CA PRO A 324 0.13 -16.11 -20.40
C PRO A 324 -0.59 -16.01 -19.06
N LYS A 325 -1.69 -16.73 -18.96
CA LYS A 325 -2.43 -16.97 -17.73
C LYS A 325 -2.34 -18.44 -17.40
N PHE A 326 -2.32 -18.75 -16.11
CA PHE A 326 -2.76 -20.07 -15.65
C PHE A 326 -4.18 -20.31 -16.20
N PRO A 327 -4.48 -21.44 -16.84
CA PRO A 327 -5.80 -21.67 -17.45
C PRO A 327 -6.95 -21.59 -16.44
N VAL A 328 -6.62 -21.91 -15.19
CA VAL A 328 -7.46 -21.85 -14.02
C VAL A 328 -6.59 -21.54 -12.81
N LYS A 329 -7.12 -20.82 -11.83
CA LYS A 329 -6.50 -20.71 -10.50
C LYS A 329 -7.50 -21.18 -9.45
N VAL A 330 -7.09 -22.08 -8.57
CA VAL A 330 -7.86 -22.44 -7.38
C VAL A 330 -7.23 -21.73 -6.19
N LYS A 331 -8.02 -20.94 -5.48
CA LYS A 331 -7.61 -20.28 -4.23
C LYS A 331 -8.48 -20.80 -3.11
N LEU A 332 -7.84 -21.23 -2.02
CA LEU A 332 -8.52 -21.66 -0.81
C LEU A 332 -8.41 -20.57 0.24
N GLN A 333 -9.54 -20.02 0.65
CA GLN A 333 -9.61 -19.11 1.78
C GLN A 333 -10.33 -19.77 2.96
N VAL A 334 -9.58 -19.89 4.05
CA VAL A 334 -10.08 -20.23 5.38
C VAL A 334 -10.76 -19.02 6.01
N PRO A 335 -11.93 -19.17 6.67
CA PRO A 335 -12.60 -18.09 7.37
C PRO A 335 -11.66 -17.34 8.33
N ASP A 336 -11.78 -16.02 8.43
CA ASP A 336 -10.93 -15.19 9.30
C ASP A 336 -11.40 -15.21 10.75
N ARG A 337 -11.34 -16.41 11.33
CA ARG A 337 -11.67 -16.73 12.72
C ARG A 337 -10.92 -17.99 13.16
N THR A 338 -10.98 -18.29 14.45
CA THR A 338 -10.62 -19.60 14.98
C THR A 338 -11.58 -20.67 14.45
N LEU A 339 -11.02 -21.84 14.12
CA LEU A 339 -11.71 -23.04 13.65
C LEU A 339 -11.40 -24.18 14.64
N PHE A 340 -12.30 -25.16 14.78
CA PHE A 340 -12.15 -26.25 15.75
C PHE A 340 -12.17 -27.64 15.08
N ALA A 341 -11.35 -28.57 15.56
CA ALA A 341 -11.41 -29.95 15.08
C ALA A 341 -12.77 -30.60 15.41
N GLY A 342 -13.29 -31.37 14.46
CA GLY A 342 -14.65 -31.91 14.46
C GLY A 342 -15.73 -30.94 13.97
N GLU A 343 -15.42 -29.64 13.83
CA GLU A 343 -16.30 -28.61 13.23
C GLU A 343 -16.42 -28.82 11.71
N GLU A 344 -17.62 -28.59 11.18
CA GLU A 344 -17.80 -28.35 9.75
C GLU A 344 -17.34 -26.92 9.45
N VAL A 345 -16.23 -26.78 8.73
CA VAL A 345 -15.71 -25.51 8.23
C VAL A 345 -16.17 -25.32 6.78
N GLU A 346 -16.72 -24.14 6.52
CA GLU A 346 -16.96 -23.64 5.18
C GLU A 346 -15.67 -22.99 4.67
N LEU A 347 -15.02 -23.63 3.70
CA LEU A 347 -13.86 -23.08 3.00
C LEU A 347 -14.32 -22.39 1.73
N ASP A 348 -13.90 -21.15 1.52
CA ASP A 348 -14.16 -20.42 0.28
C ASP A 348 -13.18 -20.92 -0.79
N VAL A 349 -13.68 -21.70 -1.75
CA VAL A 349 -12.91 -22.21 -2.89
C VAL A 349 -13.22 -21.32 -4.09
N THR A 350 -12.38 -20.31 -4.30
CA THR A 350 -12.48 -19.42 -5.46
C THR A 350 -11.79 -20.08 -6.65
N VAL A 351 -12.56 -20.38 -7.69
CA VAL A 351 -12.08 -20.86 -8.99
C VAL A 351 -12.10 -19.70 -9.98
N GLU A 352 -10.95 -19.30 -10.49
CA GLU A 352 -10.80 -18.22 -11.48
C GLU A 352 -10.64 -18.83 -12.88
N ASN A 353 -11.55 -18.50 -13.80
CA ASN A 353 -11.55 -18.94 -15.20
C ASN A 353 -10.84 -17.93 -16.09
N GLU A 354 -9.76 -18.35 -16.74
CA GLU A 354 -9.00 -17.51 -17.66
C GLU A 354 -9.32 -17.81 -19.14
N TYR A 355 -10.22 -18.74 -19.45
CA TYR A 355 -10.75 -18.93 -20.81
C TYR A 355 -11.80 -17.87 -21.17
N SER A 356 -12.01 -17.68 -22.49
CA SER A 356 -13.02 -16.79 -23.05
C SER A 356 -14.40 -17.45 -23.26
N THR A 357 -14.56 -18.69 -22.80
CA THR A 357 -15.81 -19.46 -22.78
C THR A 357 -16.19 -19.79 -21.34
N ASP A 358 -17.48 -19.99 -21.09
CA ASP A 358 -17.94 -20.54 -19.82
C ASP A 358 -17.36 -21.96 -19.70
N THR A 359 -16.58 -22.22 -18.64
CA THR A 359 -15.82 -23.46 -18.51
C THR A 359 -16.24 -24.19 -17.25
N VAL A 360 -16.50 -25.49 -17.40
CA VAL A 360 -16.74 -26.40 -16.28
C VAL A 360 -15.39 -26.99 -15.87
N PHE A 361 -14.90 -26.55 -14.72
CA PHE A 361 -13.69 -27.12 -14.10
C PHE A 361 -14.05 -28.25 -13.16
N SER A 362 -13.21 -29.26 -13.14
CA SER A 362 -13.27 -30.35 -12.17
C SER A 362 -11.92 -30.58 -11.50
N PHE A 363 -11.94 -30.76 -10.19
CA PHE A 363 -10.79 -31.08 -9.36
C PHE A 363 -11.27 -31.89 -8.16
N GLU A 364 -10.38 -32.70 -7.60
CA GLU A 364 -10.61 -33.38 -6.33
C GLU A 364 -9.77 -32.68 -5.26
N LEU A 365 -10.41 -32.25 -4.16
CA LEU A 365 -9.69 -31.77 -2.98
C LEU A 365 -9.23 -33.00 -2.17
N PRO A 366 -7.91 -33.22 -1.98
CA PRO A 366 -7.41 -34.37 -1.25
C PRO A 366 -7.87 -34.37 0.21
N GLU A 367 -8.37 -35.52 0.66
CA GLU A 367 -8.57 -35.78 2.08
C GLU A 367 -7.28 -36.34 2.70
N ASP A 368 -7.01 -35.91 3.92
CA ASP A 368 -5.92 -36.40 4.75
C ASP A 368 -6.34 -36.44 6.23
N GLU A 369 -5.36 -36.47 7.14
CA GLU A 369 -5.60 -36.42 8.59
C GLU A 369 -6.01 -35.04 9.12
N ILE A 370 -5.96 -33.99 8.29
CA ILE A 370 -6.28 -32.60 8.63
C ILE A 370 -7.69 -32.24 8.12
N LEU A 371 -8.01 -32.54 6.86
CA LEU A 371 -9.31 -32.25 6.25
C LEU A 371 -9.96 -33.51 5.65
N SER A 372 -11.26 -33.66 5.92
CA SER A 372 -12.16 -34.48 5.12
C SER A 372 -13.21 -33.58 4.48
N PHE A 373 -13.64 -33.89 3.26
CA PHE A 373 -14.57 -33.08 2.50
C PHE A 373 -15.89 -33.84 2.33
N SER A 374 -17.02 -33.20 2.68
CA SER A 374 -18.35 -33.79 2.47
C SER A 374 -18.61 -34.14 0.99
N GLN A 375 -17.92 -33.45 0.10
CA GLN A 375 -17.82 -33.71 -1.33
C GLN A 375 -16.38 -33.48 -1.75
N LYS A 376 -15.64 -34.51 -2.20
CA LYS A 376 -14.24 -34.33 -2.64
C LYS A 376 -14.14 -33.76 -4.05
N HIS A 377 -15.02 -34.23 -4.93
CA HIS A 377 -15.04 -33.90 -6.35
C HIS A 377 -15.88 -32.64 -6.56
N TYR A 378 -15.22 -31.54 -6.89
CA TYR A 378 -15.89 -30.29 -7.24
C TYR A 378 -16.04 -30.20 -8.76
N THR A 379 -17.21 -29.75 -9.19
CA THR A 379 -17.50 -29.41 -10.57
C THR A 379 -18.07 -28.01 -10.56
N VAL A 380 -17.29 -27.03 -11.01
CA VAL A 380 -17.64 -25.61 -10.94
C VAL A 380 -17.74 -25.07 -12.36
N GLU A 381 -18.97 -24.74 -12.75
CA GLU A 381 -19.24 -23.91 -13.92
C GLU A 381 -18.87 -22.46 -13.58
N VAL A 382 -17.80 -21.97 -14.19
CA VAL A 382 -17.30 -20.61 -14.00
C VAL A 382 -17.47 -19.86 -15.32
N PRO A 383 -18.16 -18.71 -15.34
CA PRO A 383 -18.33 -17.93 -16.56
C PRO A 383 -16.99 -17.50 -17.19
N ALA A 384 -17.00 -17.24 -18.48
CA ALA A 384 -15.85 -16.72 -19.23
C ALA A 384 -15.22 -15.50 -18.54
N LYS A 385 -13.88 -15.47 -18.42
CA LYS A 385 -13.11 -14.38 -17.79
C LYS A 385 -13.73 -13.88 -16.49
N SER A 386 -14.06 -14.82 -15.61
CA SER A 386 -14.73 -14.57 -14.34
C SER A 386 -14.21 -15.52 -13.27
N ARG A 387 -14.69 -15.36 -12.04
CA ARG A 387 -14.45 -16.30 -10.96
C ARG A 387 -15.74 -16.66 -10.27
N ARG A 388 -15.74 -17.84 -9.65
CA ARG A 388 -16.85 -18.30 -8.82
C ARG A 388 -16.27 -18.90 -7.56
N THR A 389 -16.78 -18.45 -6.42
CA THR A 389 -16.52 -19.10 -5.15
C THR A 389 -17.60 -20.14 -4.91
N VAL A 390 -17.16 -21.37 -4.62
CA VAL A 390 -18.02 -22.42 -4.07
C VAL A 390 -17.57 -22.72 -2.66
N THR A 391 -18.54 -22.92 -1.77
CA THR A 391 -18.25 -23.32 -0.40
C THR A 391 -17.91 -24.80 -0.37
N ALA A 392 -16.66 -25.13 -0.05
CA ALA A 392 -16.29 -26.49 0.31
C ALA A 392 -16.64 -26.73 1.78
N ALA A 393 -17.73 -27.45 2.02
CA ALA A 393 -18.04 -28.01 3.33
C ALA A 393 -17.04 -29.12 3.66
N ALA A 394 -16.01 -28.74 4.43
CA ALA A 394 -15.00 -29.65 4.93
C ALA A 394 -15.19 -29.84 6.43
N ARG A 395 -14.92 -31.04 6.93
CA ARG A 395 -14.76 -31.28 8.35
C ARG A 395 -13.30 -31.18 8.69
N LEU A 396 -12.96 -30.28 9.63
CA LEU A 396 -11.61 -30.19 10.16
C LEU A 396 -11.36 -31.42 11.02
N LEU A 397 -10.70 -32.45 10.49
CA LEU A 397 -10.42 -33.70 11.20
C LEU A 397 -9.31 -33.53 12.24
N GLY A 398 -8.30 -32.75 11.88
CA GLY A 398 -7.13 -32.47 12.68
C GLY A 398 -6.61 -31.07 12.37
N TYR A 399 -5.58 -30.65 13.09
CA TYR A 399 -4.93 -29.36 12.89
C TYR A 399 -3.49 -29.61 12.45
N GLY A 400 -3.04 -28.86 11.46
CA GLY A 400 -1.83 -29.19 10.71
C GLY A 400 -1.59 -28.25 9.53
N ILE A 401 -0.67 -28.68 8.68
CA ILE A 401 -0.52 -28.15 7.33
C ILE A 401 -1.18 -29.16 6.40
N TRP A 402 -2.32 -28.77 5.82
CA TRP A 402 -2.86 -29.46 4.64
C TRP A 402 -2.06 -28.92 3.44
N HIS A 403 -1.29 -29.76 2.76
CA HIS A 403 -0.39 -29.34 1.68
C HIS A 403 -0.31 -30.42 0.60
N HIS A 404 -0.85 -30.12 -0.59
CA HIS A 404 -1.00 -31.09 -1.69
C HIS A 404 -0.91 -30.41 -3.07
N SER A 405 -0.39 -31.15 -4.05
CA SER A 405 -0.61 -30.86 -5.48
C SER A 405 -2.01 -31.30 -5.88
N VAL A 406 -2.76 -30.42 -6.53
CA VAL A 406 -4.12 -30.69 -7.03
C VAL A 406 -4.16 -30.64 -8.55
N SER A 407 -4.53 -31.77 -9.16
CA SER A 407 -4.80 -31.90 -10.59
C SER A 407 -6.15 -31.27 -10.97
N ILE A 408 -6.13 -30.21 -11.77
CA ILE A 408 -7.33 -29.54 -12.27
C ILE A 408 -7.57 -29.95 -13.73
N ARG A 409 -8.84 -30.16 -14.12
CA ARG A 409 -9.28 -30.62 -15.45
C ARG A 409 -10.42 -29.74 -15.98
N SER A 410 -10.47 -29.50 -17.28
CA SER A 410 -11.66 -28.93 -17.96
C SER A 410 -12.55 -30.05 -18.50
N ALA A 411 -13.82 -29.74 -18.80
CA ALA A 411 -14.73 -30.68 -19.46
C ALA A 411 -14.60 -30.73 -21.00
N GLU A 412 -13.90 -29.76 -21.61
CA GLU A 412 -13.77 -29.60 -23.06
C GLU A 412 -12.52 -30.27 -23.64
N GLU A 413 -11.44 -30.34 -22.87
CA GLU A 413 -10.27 -31.17 -23.17
C GLU A 413 -10.49 -32.57 -22.58
N GLY A 414 -10.21 -33.62 -23.37
CA GLY A 414 -10.64 -34.99 -23.04
C GLY A 414 -10.26 -35.45 -21.63
N ALA A 415 -11.22 -36.05 -20.92
CA ALA A 415 -11.29 -36.21 -19.46
C ALA A 415 -10.10 -36.90 -18.73
N ASP A 416 -9.06 -37.35 -19.45
CA ASP A 416 -7.93 -38.10 -18.90
C ASP A 416 -6.69 -37.24 -18.58
N SER A 417 -6.57 -36.01 -19.10
CA SER A 417 -5.40 -35.12 -18.85
C SER A 417 -5.71 -33.92 -17.96
N ALA A 418 -4.84 -33.64 -16.99
CA ALA A 418 -4.88 -32.41 -16.19
C ALA A 418 -4.37 -31.21 -17.00
N ILE A 419 -5.05 -30.07 -16.88
CA ILE A 419 -4.67 -28.79 -17.51
C ILE A 419 -3.68 -28.00 -16.64
N LEU A 420 -3.67 -28.29 -15.32
CA LEU A 420 -2.77 -27.68 -14.35
C LEU A 420 -2.59 -28.61 -13.14
N GLU A 421 -1.37 -28.67 -12.63
CA GLU A 421 -1.07 -29.13 -11.27
C GLU A 421 -0.76 -27.88 -10.42
N GLN A 422 -1.42 -27.73 -9.28
CA GLN A 422 -1.25 -26.58 -8.40
C GLN A 422 -1.00 -27.02 -6.96
N GLU A 423 0.14 -26.60 -6.38
CA GLU A 423 0.41 -26.75 -4.94
C GLU A 423 -0.50 -25.82 -4.14
N LEU A 424 -1.22 -26.38 -3.16
CA LEU A 424 -2.12 -25.65 -2.27
C LEU A 424 -1.77 -25.95 -0.82
N SER A 425 -1.62 -24.90 0.00
CA SER A 425 -1.37 -25.01 1.44
C SER A 425 -2.49 -24.35 2.24
N LEU A 426 -2.99 -25.03 3.28
CA LEU A 426 -3.80 -24.43 4.34
C LEU A 426 -3.21 -24.76 5.70
N VAL A 427 -3.02 -23.73 6.53
CA VAL A 427 -2.52 -23.86 7.90
C VAL A 427 -3.69 -23.75 8.87
N PHE A 428 -3.96 -24.84 9.58
CA PHE A 428 -4.98 -24.90 10.64
C PHE A 428 -4.28 -25.00 11.99
N THR A 429 -4.19 -23.89 12.71
CA THR A 429 -3.65 -23.84 14.07
C THR A 429 -4.71 -24.30 15.07
N GLY A 430 -4.41 -25.30 15.91
CA GLY A 430 -5.34 -25.82 16.92
C GLY A 430 -4.79 -25.75 18.33
N ALA A 431 -5.64 -25.37 19.28
CA ALA A 431 -5.27 -25.10 20.67
C ALA A 431 -4.56 -26.25 21.40
N GLU A 432 -4.67 -27.50 20.93
CA GLU A 432 -4.09 -28.70 21.55
C GLU A 432 -3.12 -29.45 20.60
N THR A 433 -2.70 -28.82 19.49
CA THR A 433 -1.97 -29.52 18.41
C THR A 433 -0.57 -29.02 18.15
N VAL A 434 0.27 -29.95 17.67
CA VAL A 434 1.71 -29.79 17.58
C VAL A 434 2.18 -30.26 16.21
N PHE A 435 2.45 -29.33 15.28
CA PHE A 435 2.83 -29.66 13.91
C PHE A 435 3.83 -28.66 13.35
N GLY A 436 4.58 -29.06 12.34
CA GLY A 436 5.42 -28.14 11.59
C GLY A 436 5.96 -28.78 10.32
N GLY A 437 6.32 -27.94 9.36
CA GLY A 437 6.73 -28.35 8.03
C GLY A 437 6.94 -27.16 7.11
N PRO A 438 7.20 -27.41 5.82
CA PRO A 438 7.14 -26.39 4.80
C PRO A 438 5.68 -26.03 4.50
N THR A 439 5.45 -24.78 4.11
CA THR A 439 4.35 -24.39 3.22
C THR A 439 4.93 -24.06 1.85
N ASP A 440 4.11 -23.60 0.90
CA ASP A 440 4.57 -22.98 -0.34
C ASP A 440 5.61 -21.85 -0.07
N LYS A 441 5.41 -21.04 0.98
CA LYS A 441 6.20 -19.82 1.23
C LYS A 441 7.21 -19.88 2.39
N ASP A 442 6.92 -20.61 3.46
CA ASP A 442 7.65 -20.49 4.74
C ASP A 442 7.96 -21.85 5.37
N TRP A 443 8.77 -21.83 6.45
CA TRP A 443 8.84 -22.92 7.42
C TRP A 443 8.04 -22.54 8.66
N ILE A 444 7.08 -23.38 9.06
CA ILE A 444 6.25 -23.12 10.23
C ILE A 444 6.42 -24.23 11.26
N ILE A 445 6.50 -23.84 12.53
CA ILE A 445 6.15 -24.70 13.66
C ILE A 445 4.96 -24.09 14.40
N SER A 446 4.01 -24.93 14.78
CA SER A 446 2.82 -24.57 15.54
C SER A 446 2.70 -25.48 16.75
N ASN A 447 2.39 -24.89 17.91
CA ASN A 447 2.04 -25.63 19.12
C ASN A 447 0.92 -24.86 19.82
N GLY A 448 -0.22 -25.52 19.98
CA GLY A 448 -1.45 -24.87 20.43
C GLY A 448 -1.86 -23.73 19.49
N ARG A 449 -2.36 -22.64 20.09
CA ARG A 449 -2.79 -21.43 19.36
C ARG A 449 -1.63 -20.55 18.85
N TYR A 450 -0.40 -21.04 18.88
CA TYR A 450 0.81 -20.25 18.59
C TYR A 450 1.58 -20.86 17.45
N SER A 451 2.21 -19.99 16.66
CA SER A 451 3.09 -20.41 15.59
C SER A 451 4.34 -19.53 15.53
N ALA A 452 5.47 -20.15 15.23
CA ALA A 452 6.70 -19.46 14.85
C ALA A 452 6.97 -19.76 13.38
N VAL A 453 7.03 -18.70 12.57
CA VAL A 453 7.25 -18.76 11.13
C VAL A 453 8.66 -18.25 10.85
N LEU A 454 9.49 -19.12 10.27
CA LEU A 454 10.80 -18.77 9.75
C LEU A 454 10.68 -18.61 8.23
N ASN A 455 10.82 -17.38 7.77
CA ASN A 455 10.73 -17.11 6.34
C ASN A 455 11.93 -17.68 5.57
N LYS A 456 11.65 -18.34 4.44
CA LYS A 456 12.65 -19.01 3.59
C LYS A 456 13.71 -18.05 3.02
N THR A 457 13.39 -16.76 2.88
CA THR A 457 14.22 -15.77 2.16
C THR A 457 14.92 -14.76 3.07
N ASN A 458 14.28 -14.31 4.16
CA ASN A 458 14.79 -13.21 4.99
C ASN A 458 15.24 -13.63 6.42
N HIS A 459 14.95 -14.87 6.82
CA HIS A 459 15.32 -15.48 8.10
C HIS A 459 14.89 -14.74 9.37
N TRP A 460 13.89 -13.85 9.29
CA TRP A 460 13.21 -13.37 10.47
C TRP A 460 12.38 -14.49 11.09
N LEU A 461 12.49 -14.63 12.40
CA LEU A 461 11.61 -15.50 13.19
C LEU A 461 10.43 -14.65 13.64
N THR A 462 9.26 -14.87 13.04
CA THR A 462 8.04 -14.13 13.32
C THR A 462 7.08 -14.98 14.13
N PHE A 463 6.49 -14.40 15.16
CA PHE A 463 5.55 -15.10 16.03
C PHE A 463 4.11 -14.65 15.78
N PHE A 464 3.22 -15.63 15.79
CA PHE A 464 1.78 -15.46 15.56
C PHE A 464 0.98 -16.10 16.70
N GLN A 465 -0.15 -15.48 17.06
CA GLN A 465 -1.22 -16.09 17.86
C GLN A 465 -2.41 -16.29 16.92
N ASN A 466 -2.73 -17.54 16.63
CA ASN A 466 -3.55 -17.94 15.48
C ASN A 466 -3.00 -17.34 14.18
N ARG A 467 -3.53 -16.20 13.74
CA ARG A 467 -3.07 -15.45 12.55
C ARG A 467 -2.61 -14.01 12.85
N LYS A 468 -2.71 -13.53 14.10
CA LYS A 468 -2.29 -12.18 14.48
C LYS A 468 -0.76 -12.14 14.65
N TYR A 469 -0.09 -11.19 13.99
CA TYR A 469 1.33 -10.88 14.22
C TYR A 469 1.55 -10.38 15.65
N LEU A 470 2.62 -10.84 16.30
CA LEU A 470 2.88 -10.56 17.71
C LEU A 470 4.16 -9.76 17.94
N MET A 471 5.26 -10.34 17.50
CA MET A 471 6.62 -9.81 17.58
C MET A 471 7.49 -10.61 16.63
N ASN A 472 8.69 -10.11 16.39
CA ASN A 472 9.70 -10.81 15.64
C ASN A 472 11.05 -10.76 16.36
N LEU A 473 11.92 -11.69 15.98
CA LEU A 473 13.23 -11.85 16.56
C LEU A 473 14.30 -11.88 15.46
N PRO A 474 15.41 -11.15 15.64
CA PRO A 474 16.50 -11.16 14.68
C PRO A 474 17.32 -12.45 14.79
N TYR A 475 18.10 -12.72 13.74
CA TYR A 475 19.21 -13.68 13.78
C TYR A 475 20.27 -13.25 14.83
N PRO A 476 20.97 -14.20 15.47
CA PRO A 476 21.98 -13.94 16.50
C PRO A 476 23.25 -13.32 15.91
N LYS A 477 24.14 -12.85 16.80
CA LYS A 477 25.50 -12.40 16.44
C LYS A 477 26.55 -13.23 17.17
N LEU A 478 27.62 -13.56 16.44
CA LEU A 478 28.67 -14.45 16.92
C LEU A 478 30.07 -13.82 16.81
N GLY A 479 30.88 -14.03 17.86
CA GLY A 479 32.29 -13.67 17.89
C GLY A 479 32.57 -12.20 18.20
N LEU A 480 33.84 -11.90 18.51
CA LEU A 480 34.33 -10.53 18.70
C LEU A 480 35.37 -10.23 17.60
N PRO A 481 35.15 -9.23 16.73
CA PRO A 481 33.94 -8.41 16.59
C PRO A 481 32.74 -9.20 16.01
N TYR A 482 31.53 -8.81 16.43
CA TYR A 482 30.25 -9.41 16.01
C TYR A 482 29.91 -9.12 14.53
N THR A 483 29.31 -10.09 13.83
CA THR A 483 29.00 -10.00 12.37
C THR A 483 27.54 -10.33 12.03
N ASN A 484 27.10 -9.96 10.81
CA ASN A 484 25.71 -10.05 10.34
C ASN A 484 25.51 -11.10 9.21
N GLU A 485 26.31 -12.17 9.20
CA GLU A 485 26.39 -13.10 8.07
C GLU A 485 25.10 -13.90 7.80
N PHE A 486 24.33 -14.21 8.85
CA PHE A 486 23.09 -15.00 8.79
C PHE A 486 21.89 -14.29 8.11
N LYS A 487 22.07 -13.07 7.58
CA LYS A 487 21.04 -12.37 6.79
C LYS A 487 20.96 -12.83 5.32
N LYS A 488 22.02 -13.47 4.79
CA LYS A 488 22.16 -13.73 3.34
C LYS A 488 22.25 -15.21 2.94
N PHE A 489 22.30 -16.11 3.91
CA PHE A 489 22.50 -17.54 3.66
C PHE A 489 21.24 -18.30 4.03
N SER A 490 20.58 -18.87 3.02
CA SER A 490 19.53 -19.87 3.21
C SER A 490 20.00 -20.93 4.21
N ALA A 491 19.11 -21.36 5.11
CA ALA A 491 19.41 -22.46 6.00
C ALA A 491 19.83 -23.68 5.16
N LEU A 492 20.96 -24.30 5.51
CA LEU A 492 21.46 -25.50 4.84
C LEU A 492 20.53 -26.69 5.07
N ASP A 493 19.88 -26.69 6.23
CA ASP A 493 18.99 -27.72 6.72
C ASP A 493 18.02 -27.09 7.74
N VAL A 494 16.75 -27.48 7.69
CA VAL A 494 15.71 -27.08 8.63
C VAL A 494 15.04 -28.34 9.15
N LYS A 495 15.29 -28.68 10.42
CA LYS A 495 14.68 -29.84 11.07
C LYS A 495 13.56 -29.41 11.98
N ILE A 496 12.47 -30.18 11.95
CA ILE A 496 11.35 -30.03 12.84
C ILE A 496 11.19 -31.33 13.63
N SER A 497 11.15 -31.24 14.95
CA SER A 497 11.04 -32.39 15.85
C SER A 497 10.16 -32.06 17.07
N ARG A 498 9.72 -33.08 17.79
CA ARG A 498 9.00 -32.92 19.08
C ARG A 498 9.95 -33.23 20.23
N ASP A 499 9.96 -32.38 21.25
CA ASP A 499 10.71 -32.56 22.50
C ASP A 499 9.77 -32.33 23.68
N GLN A 500 9.36 -33.42 24.33
CA GLN A 500 8.36 -33.42 25.40
C GLN A 500 7.05 -32.71 24.97
N GLU A 501 6.73 -31.57 25.59
CA GLU A 501 5.54 -30.76 25.31
C GLU A 501 5.79 -29.65 24.27
N ALA A 502 7.02 -29.53 23.77
CA ALA A 502 7.41 -28.53 22.76
C ALA A 502 7.56 -29.13 21.36
N ILE A 503 7.33 -28.29 20.36
CA ILE A 503 7.86 -28.49 19.01
C ILE A 503 9.16 -27.69 18.87
N VAL A 504 10.13 -28.25 18.16
CA VAL A 504 11.45 -27.68 17.99
C VAL A 504 11.71 -27.45 16.51
N LEU A 505 11.98 -26.20 16.13
CA LEU A 505 12.56 -25.83 14.85
C LEU A 505 14.07 -25.63 15.04
N GLU A 506 14.86 -26.40 14.31
CA GLU A 506 16.31 -26.27 14.20
C GLU A 506 16.69 -25.77 12.80
N ALA A 507 17.10 -24.51 12.68
CA ALA A 507 17.63 -23.97 11.43
C ALA A 507 19.16 -23.93 11.49
N THR A 508 19.82 -24.64 10.57
CA THR A 508 21.29 -24.79 10.56
C THR A 508 21.93 -23.91 9.49
N TYR A 509 22.94 -23.14 9.90
CA TYR A 509 23.69 -22.22 9.04
C TYR A 509 25.19 -22.50 9.13
N GLU A 510 25.90 -22.37 8.01
CA GLU A 510 27.38 -22.29 8.03
C GLU A 510 27.82 -20.90 8.50
N VAL A 511 28.80 -20.85 9.40
CA VAL A 511 29.43 -19.61 9.85
C VAL A 511 30.43 -19.14 8.79
N GLY A 512 30.02 -18.22 7.91
CA GLY A 512 30.80 -17.77 6.75
C GLY A 512 32.22 -17.26 7.06
N ILE A 513 32.42 -16.59 8.20
CA ILE A 513 33.73 -16.07 8.65
C ILE A 513 34.62 -17.15 9.24
N ARG A 514 34.04 -18.24 9.75
CA ARG A 514 34.75 -19.40 10.29
C ARG A 514 34.24 -20.67 9.60
N LYS A 515 34.54 -20.78 8.30
CA LYS A 515 34.15 -21.91 7.44
C LYS A 515 34.27 -23.24 8.18
N GLY A 516 33.22 -24.04 8.10
CA GLY A 516 33.12 -25.32 8.81
C GLY A 516 32.83 -25.22 10.33
N LEU A 517 32.40 -24.09 10.88
CA LEU A 517 31.58 -24.08 12.09
C LEU A 517 30.10 -24.05 11.68
N LEU A 518 29.25 -24.70 12.47
CA LEU A 518 27.81 -24.72 12.26
C LEU A 518 27.11 -24.03 13.43
N LEU A 519 26.20 -23.10 13.11
CA LEU A 519 25.30 -22.46 14.06
C LEU A 519 23.90 -23.04 13.84
N THR A 520 23.34 -23.66 14.86
CA THR A 520 21.90 -24.02 14.89
C THR A 520 21.15 -22.99 15.72
N MET A 521 20.17 -22.32 15.13
CA MET A 521 19.12 -21.64 15.89
C MET A 521 18.09 -22.69 16.32
N VAL A 522 17.83 -22.79 17.63
CA VAL A 522 16.86 -23.73 18.19
C VAL A 522 15.70 -22.95 18.79
N VAL A 523 14.51 -23.14 18.23
CA VAL A 523 13.26 -22.51 18.69
C VAL A 523 12.35 -23.62 19.22
N LYS A 524 12.18 -23.68 20.53
CA LYS A 524 11.22 -24.54 21.20
C LYS A 524 9.93 -23.74 21.45
N LEU A 525 8.83 -24.16 20.85
CA LEU A 525 7.51 -23.57 21.05
C LEU A 525 6.64 -24.57 21.82
N PHE A 526 6.17 -24.17 23.01
CA PHE A 526 5.26 -24.93 23.86
C PHE A 526 3.80 -24.53 23.58
N GLY A 527 2.84 -25.44 23.83
CA GLY A 527 1.43 -25.23 23.45
C GLY A 527 0.72 -24.08 24.15
N ASN A 528 1.26 -23.64 25.28
CA ASN A 528 0.80 -22.47 26.02
C ASN A 528 1.38 -21.13 25.49
N GLY A 529 2.23 -21.13 24.47
CA GLY A 529 2.81 -19.91 23.90
C GLY A 529 4.12 -19.47 24.54
N ILE A 530 4.66 -20.28 25.46
CA ILE A 530 6.06 -20.15 25.87
C ILE A 530 6.92 -20.51 24.66
N VAL A 531 7.82 -19.60 24.31
CA VAL A 531 8.93 -19.86 23.39
C VAL A 531 10.23 -19.87 24.19
N SER A 532 11.05 -20.89 23.97
CA SER A 532 12.44 -20.94 24.41
C SER A 532 13.33 -20.88 23.17
N ARG A 533 14.03 -19.76 22.99
CA ARG A 533 15.05 -19.60 21.94
C ARG A 533 16.43 -19.75 22.56
N TYR A 534 17.25 -20.60 21.96
CA TYR A 534 18.67 -20.72 22.29
C TYR A 534 19.48 -21.13 21.05
N PHE A 535 20.80 -21.13 21.19
CA PHE A 535 21.71 -21.38 20.09
C PHE A 535 22.69 -22.49 20.44
N ARG A 536 22.98 -23.32 19.43
CA ARG A 536 23.98 -24.39 19.49
C ARG A 536 25.08 -24.13 18.48
N ILE A 537 26.32 -24.25 18.91
CA ILE A 537 27.49 -24.17 18.05
C ILE A 537 28.18 -25.52 18.04
N ASP A 538 28.27 -26.11 16.85
CA ASP A 538 28.96 -27.36 16.58
C ASP A 538 30.26 -27.07 15.81
N ASN A 539 31.38 -27.63 16.27
CA ASN A 539 32.68 -27.60 15.57
C ASN A 539 32.97 -29.00 14.99
N PRO A 540 32.51 -29.32 13.76
CA PRO A 540 32.79 -30.60 13.11
C PRO A 540 34.25 -30.80 12.68
N GLN A 541 35.15 -29.83 12.92
CA GLN A 541 36.54 -29.89 12.48
C GLN A 541 37.42 -30.71 13.43
N ALA A 542 38.52 -31.24 12.90
CA ALA A 542 39.53 -31.96 13.67
C ALA A 542 40.45 -31.05 14.53
N THR A 543 40.19 -29.75 14.56
CA THR A 543 40.99 -28.73 15.27
C THR A 543 40.13 -27.92 16.23
N GLU A 544 40.63 -27.65 17.44
CA GLU A 544 40.00 -26.70 18.37
C GLU A 544 40.01 -25.28 17.77
N GLN A 545 38.94 -24.54 18.02
CA GLN A 545 38.81 -23.16 17.58
C GLN A 545 39.65 -22.22 18.47
N VAL A 546 40.44 -21.34 17.83
CA VAL A 546 41.60 -20.65 18.44
C VAL A 546 41.22 -19.52 19.42
N ASP A 547 40.11 -18.83 19.17
CA ASP A 547 39.68 -17.65 19.93
C ASP A 547 38.52 -17.98 20.88
N GLU A 548 38.19 -17.11 21.82
CA GLU A 548 36.94 -17.28 22.57
C GLU A 548 35.74 -16.78 21.76
N LEU A 549 34.65 -17.55 21.75
CA LEU A 549 33.37 -17.12 21.20
C LEU A 549 32.49 -16.53 22.31
N VAL A 550 31.85 -15.42 21.99
CA VAL A 550 30.68 -14.90 22.70
C VAL A 550 29.54 -14.91 21.70
N LEU A 551 28.36 -15.36 22.13
CA LEU A 551 27.12 -15.20 21.39
C LEU A 551 26.27 -14.16 22.10
N LYS A 552 25.80 -13.17 21.35
CA LYS A 552 24.87 -12.17 21.87
C LYS A 552 23.47 -12.48 21.37
N ASP A 553 22.56 -12.70 22.32
CA ASP A 553 21.16 -12.95 22.03
C ASP A 553 20.35 -11.66 22.24
N GLY A 554 19.99 -11.01 21.13
CA GLY A 554 19.32 -9.71 21.13
C GLY A 554 17.80 -9.82 21.02
N PHE A 555 17.09 -8.96 21.74
CA PHE A 555 15.64 -8.85 21.67
C PHE A 555 15.14 -7.41 21.81
N ARG A 556 14.11 -7.07 21.03
CA ARG A 556 13.36 -5.82 21.20
C ARG A 556 12.10 -6.13 22.01
N PHE A 557 11.86 -5.35 23.06
CA PHE A 557 10.62 -5.40 23.83
C PHE A 557 10.12 -3.99 24.08
N ASN A 558 8.90 -3.68 23.62
CA ASN A 558 8.26 -2.38 23.79
C ASN A 558 7.49 -2.36 25.12
N LEU A 559 7.70 -1.33 25.96
CA LEU A 559 7.00 -1.11 27.23
C LEU A 559 5.77 -0.18 27.09
N HIS A 560 5.39 0.20 25.88
CA HIS A 560 4.06 0.79 25.66
C HIS A 560 2.97 -0.24 26.02
N GLY A 561 1.92 0.17 26.73
CA GLY A 561 0.99 -0.77 27.39
C GLY A 561 1.68 -1.69 28.40
N GLY A 562 2.85 -1.29 28.91
CA GLY A 562 3.70 -2.11 29.76
C GLY A 562 3.12 -2.36 31.14
N VAL A 563 3.47 -3.51 31.73
CA VAL A 563 3.47 -3.68 33.18
C VAL A 563 4.78 -4.35 33.59
N ILE A 564 5.33 -3.92 34.71
CA ILE A 564 6.68 -4.28 35.15
C ILE A 564 6.73 -4.54 36.66
N PRO A 565 7.65 -5.40 37.13
CA PRO A 565 7.88 -5.66 38.55
C PRO A 565 8.75 -4.56 39.14
N TYR A 566 8.16 -3.56 39.79
CA TYR A 566 8.91 -2.37 40.18
C TYR A 566 8.65 -1.94 41.62
N ARG A 567 9.72 -1.97 42.44
CA ARG A 567 9.68 -1.67 43.89
C ARG A 567 8.60 -2.43 44.68
N GLY A 568 8.26 -3.65 44.24
CA GLY A 568 7.20 -4.46 44.86
C GLY A 568 5.76 -4.02 44.52
N LYS A 569 5.58 -3.12 43.56
CA LYS A 569 4.31 -2.78 42.91
C LYS A 569 4.33 -3.19 41.43
N TYR A 570 3.18 -3.07 40.78
CA TYR A 570 2.97 -3.35 39.37
C TYR A 570 2.25 -2.17 38.74
N ILE A 571 2.95 -1.45 37.87
CA ILE A 571 2.52 -0.15 37.39
C ILE A 571 2.00 -0.29 35.96
N ASP A 572 0.82 0.25 35.67
CA ASP A 572 0.32 0.35 34.30
C ASP A 572 1.04 1.50 33.58
N LEU A 573 1.68 1.17 32.47
CA LEU A 573 2.49 2.11 31.68
C LEU A 573 1.80 2.56 30.38
N SER A 574 0.49 2.30 30.23
CA SER A 574 -0.28 2.62 29.02
C SER A 574 -0.54 4.12 28.83
N ALA A 575 -0.73 4.87 29.92
CA ALA A 575 -1.10 6.28 29.90
C ALA A 575 -0.38 7.09 31.00
N GLY A 576 -0.40 8.41 30.85
CA GLY A 576 0.13 9.35 31.83
C GLY A 576 1.61 9.72 31.65
N ALA A 577 2.02 10.82 32.28
CA ALA A 577 3.31 11.44 32.04
C ALA A 577 4.48 10.47 32.29
N GLU A 578 5.29 10.24 31.25
CA GLU A 578 6.55 9.50 31.29
C GLU A 578 6.42 8.00 31.64
N ALA A 579 5.20 7.44 31.61
CA ALA A 579 4.92 6.11 32.12
C ALA A 579 5.67 4.96 31.40
N SER A 580 5.72 4.92 30.06
CA SER A 580 6.37 3.81 29.33
C SER A 580 7.91 3.93 29.18
N GLY A 581 8.53 4.99 29.73
CA GLY A 581 9.97 5.24 29.59
C GLY A 581 10.80 4.27 30.44
N MET A 582 11.66 3.46 29.81
CA MET A 582 12.47 2.43 30.49
C MET A 582 13.33 2.97 31.66
N ASP A 583 13.63 4.27 31.68
CA ASP A 583 14.55 4.89 32.64
C ASP A 583 13.89 5.31 33.97
N TYR A 584 12.56 5.52 34.00
CA TYR A 584 11.80 5.61 35.25
C TYR A 584 11.82 4.27 35.99
N TRP A 585 12.25 3.21 35.29
CA TRP A 585 12.22 1.81 35.66
C TRP A 585 13.62 1.19 35.63
N GLU A 586 14.54 1.76 36.40
CA GLU A 586 15.88 1.22 36.68
C GLU A 586 15.99 -0.31 36.57
N ALA A 587 16.78 -0.83 35.62
CA ALA A 587 16.97 -2.27 35.39
C ALA A 587 17.56 -3.05 36.59
N GLN A 588 18.00 -2.34 37.63
CA GLN A 588 18.44 -2.88 38.92
C GLN A 588 17.34 -2.82 40.01
N GLU A 589 16.33 -1.96 39.84
CA GLU A 589 15.12 -1.87 40.68
C GLU A 589 13.94 -2.65 40.07
N PHE A 590 14.07 -3.15 38.83
CA PHE A 590 13.40 -4.37 38.39
C PHE A 590 13.71 -5.45 39.42
N THR A 591 12.77 -5.72 40.30
CA THR A 591 12.97 -6.67 41.41
C THR A 591 13.07 -8.12 40.91
N GLU A 592 12.80 -8.35 39.62
CA GLU A 592 12.49 -9.64 39.01
C GLU A 592 12.91 -9.64 37.51
N ASN A 593 13.25 -10.81 36.97
CA ASN A 593 13.88 -11.00 35.65
C ASN A 593 12.89 -11.06 34.47
N TRP A 594 11.90 -10.16 34.42
CA TRP A 594 10.86 -10.18 33.39
C TRP A 594 10.30 -8.80 33.02
N MET A 595 9.74 -8.70 31.81
CA MET A 595 8.99 -7.55 31.30
C MET A 595 7.70 -8.01 30.64
N PHE A 596 6.57 -7.34 30.92
CA PHE A 596 5.28 -7.58 30.27
C PHE A 596 4.81 -6.33 29.53
N ALA A 597 4.08 -6.53 28.44
CA ALA A 597 3.36 -5.45 27.77
C ALA A 597 2.11 -5.98 27.08
N ALA A 598 1.03 -5.21 27.18
CA ALA A 598 -0.23 -5.40 26.50
C ALA A 598 -0.60 -4.10 25.77
N ASP A 599 -0.07 -3.93 24.56
CA ASP A 599 -0.54 -2.92 23.61
C ASP A 599 -1.37 -3.59 22.50
N GLU A 600 -2.18 -2.79 21.81
CA GLU A 600 -2.92 -3.19 20.60
C GLU A 600 -3.74 -4.50 20.71
N GLY A 601 -4.18 -4.85 21.93
CA GLY A 601 -4.95 -6.07 22.22
C GLY A 601 -4.14 -7.36 22.07
N PHE A 602 -2.88 -7.38 22.50
CA PHE A 602 -2.08 -8.61 22.60
C PHE A 602 -1.07 -8.51 23.75
N SER A 603 -1.02 -9.52 24.63
CA SER A 603 -0.03 -9.59 25.70
C SER A 603 1.23 -10.35 25.28
N ARG A 604 2.38 -9.77 25.62
CA ARG A 604 3.69 -10.40 25.50
C ARG A 604 4.44 -10.30 26.81
N GLY A 605 5.25 -11.31 27.09
CA GLY A 605 6.23 -11.29 28.16
C GLY A 605 7.60 -11.72 27.63
N ILE A 606 8.68 -11.17 28.19
CA ILE A 606 10.02 -11.72 27.98
C ILE A 606 10.78 -11.80 29.30
N SER A 607 11.50 -12.90 29.47
CA SER A 607 12.34 -13.20 30.62
C SER A 607 13.63 -13.87 30.18
N TRP A 608 14.65 -13.72 31.00
CA TRP A 608 16.01 -14.18 30.74
C TRP A 608 16.54 -14.95 31.96
N PRO A 609 17.64 -15.73 31.82
CA PRO A 609 18.22 -16.49 32.92
C PRO A 609 18.64 -15.55 34.07
N SER A 610 18.29 -15.89 35.31
CA SER A 610 18.41 -14.99 36.47
C SER A 610 19.87 -14.74 36.90
N GLU A 611 20.79 -15.60 36.49
CA GLU A 611 22.24 -15.42 36.64
C GLU A 611 22.82 -14.44 35.61
N LEU A 612 22.13 -14.23 34.48
CA LEU A 612 22.48 -13.25 33.48
C LEU A 612 21.81 -11.93 33.84
N LYS A 613 22.61 -10.87 33.93
CA LYS A 613 22.05 -9.53 34.08
C LYS A 613 21.40 -9.13 32.76
N LEU A 614 20.25 -8.48 32.85
CA LEU A 614 19.72 -7.72 31.73
C LEU A 614 20.77 -6.68 31.37
N ILE A 615 21.32 -6.78 30.16
CA ILE A 615 22.25 -5.79 29.63
C ILE A 615 21.55 -4.99 28.54
N GLN A 616 21.85 -3.70 28.49
CA GLN A 616 21.34 -2.81 27.47
C GLN A 616 22.23 -2.94 26.21
N ASP A 617 21.71 -3.54 25.15
CA ASP A 617 22.38 -3.63 23.84
C ASP A 617 21.85 -2.54 22.92
N SER A 618 22.30 -1.30 23.17
CA SER A 618 21.79 -0.11 22.49
C SER A 618 20.28 0.09 22.76
N TRP A 619 19.45 0.23 21.72
CA TRP A 619 17.99 0.36 21.80
C TRP A 619 17.25 -0.98 22.04
N MET A 620 18.00 -2.06 22.22
CA MET A 620 17.49 -3.38 22.57
C MET A 620 17.97 -3.77 23.97
N HIS A 621 17.32 -4.77 24.52
CA HIS A 621 17.90 -5.57 25.59
C HIS A 621 18.61 -6.77 24.98
N ALA A 622 19.62 -7.27 25.68
CA ALA A 622 20.25 -8.54 25.32
C ALA A 622 20.67 -9.30 26.58
N VAL A 623 21.15 -10.51 26.34
CA VAL A 623 22.04 -11.23 27.24
C VAL A 623 23.25 -11.71 26.45
N GLU A 624 24.41 -11.76 27.12
CA GLU A 624 25.63 -12.30 26.53
C GLU A 624 25.93 -13.69 27.09
N HIS A 625 26.17 -14.62 26.17
CA HIS A 625 26.55 -15.98 26.48
C HIS A 625 28.04 -16.18 26.17
N SER A 626 28.85 -16.25 27.22
CA SER A 626 30.27 -16.61 27.14
C SER A 626 30.40 -18.09 26.76
N LEU A 627 30.63 -18.36 25.47
CA LEU A 627 30.83 -19.72 24.97
C LEU A 627 32.30 -20.15 25.06
N GLY A 628 33.27 -19.23 25.07
CA GLY A 628 34.70 -19.57 25.09
C GLY A 628 35.11 -20.36 23.83
N ARG A 629 36.18 -21.16 23.91
CA ARG A 629 36.63 -22.01 22.79
C ARG A 629 35.72 -23.22 22.58
N ILE A 630 35.52 -23.61 21.32
CA ILE A 630 34.82 -24.85 20.94
C ILE A 630 35.86 -25.94 20.57
N PRO A 631 35.95 -27.06 21.31
CA PRO A 631 36.89 -28.15 21.02
C PRO A 631 36.68 -28.76 19.62
N ALA A 632 37.69 -29.49 19.12
CA ALA A 632 37.55 -30.32 17.92
C ALA A 632 36.45 -31.37 18.11
N GLY A 633 35.51 -31.49 17.17
CA GLY A 633 34.31 -32.32 17.33
C GLY A 633 33.37 -31.88 18.47
N GLY A 634 33.59 -30.69 19.03
CA GLY A 634 32.91 -30.20 20.23
C GLY A 634 31.62 -29.43 19.95
N ARG A 635 30.80 -29.30 20.99
CA ARG A 635 29.51 -28.61 20.98
C ARG A 635 29.37 -27.72 22.22
N LYS A 636 28.73 -26.55 22.07
CA LYS A 636 28.21 -25.75 23.20
C LYS A 636 26.85 -25.15 22.89
N GLU A 637 26.08 -24.87 23.94
CA GLU A 637 24.72 -24.35 23.89
C GLU A 637 24.56 -23.14 24.83
N THR A 638 23.68 -22.20 24.47
CA THR A 638 23.34 -21.05 25.33
C THR A 638 22.20 -21.38 26.28
N GLN A 639 22.10 -20.65 27.39
CA GLN A 639 20.86 -20.61 28.17
C GLN A 639 19.76 -19.89 27.36
N PRO A 640 18.47 -20.26 27.51
CA PRO A 640 17.43 -19.75 26.64
C PRO A 640 16.87 -18.40 27.07
N LEU A 641 16.53 -17.56 26.09
CA LEU A 641 15.52 -16.51 26.28
C LEU A 641 14.14 -17.15 26.28
N ARG A 642 13.29 -16.73 27.23
CA ARG A 642 11.93 -17.23 27.42
C ARG A 642 10.92 -16.14 27.14
N ILE A 643 10.12 -16.34 26.10
CA ILE A 643 9.09 -15.40 25.67
C ILE A 643 7.73 -16.01 25.96
N ALA A 644 6.84 -15.22 26.54
CA ALA A 644 5.42 -15.53 26.65
C ALA A 644 4.69 -14.81 25.52
N LEU A 645 4.06 -15.56 24.63
CA LEU A 645 3.20 -15.03 23.59
C LEU A 645 1.76 -15.30 24.03
N GLY A 646 1.02 -14.31 24.49
CA GLY A 646 -0.37 -14.50 24.93
C GLY A 646 -0.62 -15.60 25.98
N THR A 647 0.44 -16.15 26.59
CA THR A 647 0.38 -17.24 27.57
C THR A 647 -0.36 -16.81 28.82
N TRP A 648 -0.26 -15.52 29.12
CA TRP A 648 -0.87 -14.87 30.25
C TRP A 648 -1.43 -13.52 29.78
N ASP A 649 -2.73 -13.30 29.98
CA ASP A 649 -3.38 -12.01 29.74
C ASP A 649 -3.01 -10.98 30.84
N HIS A 650 -2.49 -11.50 31.95
CA HIS A 650 -2.15 -10.80 33.17
C HIS A 650 -0.66 -10.98 33.47
N TRP A 651 0.04 -9.86 33.68
CA TRP A 651 1.47 -9.87 34.00
C TRP A 651 1.77 -10.67 35.28
N GLN A 652 0.78 -10.78 36.18
CA GLN A 652 0.76 -11.53 37.45
C GLN A 652 1.25 -12.97 37.27
N ASP A 653 0.76 -13.62 36.23
CA ASP A 653 0.99 -15.03 35.99
C ASP A 653 2.29 -15.25 35.21
N PHE A 654 2.59 -14.34 34.26
CA PHE A 654 3.88 -14.31 33.58
C PHE A 654 5.05 -14.13 34.57
N ARG A 655 4.86 -13.26 35.57
CA ARG A 655 5.76 -13.09 36.71
C ARG A 655 6.02 -14.39 37.45
N ALA A 656 4.96 -15.09 37.87
CA ALA A 656 5.08 -16.33 38.63
C ALA A 656 5.87 -17.39 37.85
N TYR A 657 5.64 -17.46 36.53
CA TYR A 657 6.43 -18.28 35.62
C TYR A 657 7.90 -17.84 35.53
N ALA A 658 8.19 -16.56 35.29
CA ALA A 658 9.56 -16.06 35.15
C ALA A 658 10.42 -16.35 36.40
N LEU A 659 9.80 -16.30 37.58
CA LEU A 659 10.42 -16.57 38.88
C LEU A 659 10.45 -18.05 39.31
N GLN A 660 9.68 -18.94 38.65
CA GLN A 660 9.55 -20.36 39.00
C GLN A 660 9.11 -20.59 40.46
N SER A 661 8.21 -19.75 40.99
CA SER A 661 7.76 -19.79 42.40
C SER A 661 6.27 -20.09 42.52
N GLY A 662 5.91 -21.16 43.25
CA GLY A 662 4.56 -21.72 43.28
C GLY A 662 3.55 -21.11 44.27
N ASN A 663 3.83 -19.95 44.88
CA ASN A 663 2.88 -19.29 45.79
C ASN A 663 1.87 -18.45 45.01
N SER A 664 0.76 -19.08 44.61
CA SER A 664 -0.33 -18.48 43.86
C SER A 664 -1.35 -17.72 44.74
N ASN A 665 -0.97 -16.55 45.26
CA ASN A 665 -1.94 -15.51 45.68
C ASN A 665 -2.22 -14.57 44.49
N ALA A 666 -2.65 -15.12 43.35
CA ALA A 666 -2.88 -14.36 42.12
C ALA A 666 -4.10 -13.43 42.22
N GLU A 667 -5.07 -13.75 43.08
CA GLU A 667 -6.37 -13.08 43.21
C GLU A 667 -6.34 -11.70 43.89
N GLU A 668 -5.18 -11.23 44.38
CA GLU A 668 -5.06 -9.96 45.15
C GLU A 668 -4.15 -8.90 44.50
N LEU A 669 -3.57 -9.15 43.31
CA LEU A 669 -2.61 -8.23 42.69
C LEU A 669 -3.28 -7.42 41.56
N THR A 670 -3.49 -6.12 41.78
CA THR A 670 -4.06 -5.21 40.77
C THR A 670 -2.96 -4.46 40.01
N THR A 671 -3.18 -4.18 38.71
CA THR A 671 -2.57 -3.00 38.08
C THR A 671 -3.17 -1.75 38.70
N THR A 672 -2.57 -0.60 38.43
CA THR A 672 -3.29 0.65 38.65
C THR A 672 -2.84 1.65 37.60
N GLU A 673 -3.81 2.31 36.97
CA GLU A 673 -3.57 3.38 35.99
C GLU A 673 -2.65 4.43 36.60
N GLN A 674 -1.83 5.08 35.78
CA GLN A 674 -1.01 6.16 36.29
C GLN A 674 -1.88 7.29 36.86
N LEU A 675 -2.98 7.66 36.18
CA LEU A 675 -3.93 8.71 36.57
C LEU A 675 -5.33 8.58 35.89
N GLU A 676 -6.42 8.29 36.64
CA GLU A 676 -7.77 7.89 36.13
C GLU A 676 -8.80 9.05 36.01
N LEU A 677 -9.70 9.11 34.97
CA LEU A 677 -10.66 10.23 34.67
C LEU A 677 -11.98 9.85 33.87
N SER A 678 -13.12 10.59 33.97
CA SER A 678 -14.37 10.36 33.15
C SER A 678 -15.49 11.47 33.13
N LEU A 679 -16.23 11.69 32.02
CA LEU A 679 -17.39 12.63 31.86
C LEU A 679 -18.64 11.99 31.18
N ASN A 680 -19.86 12.34 31.65
CA ASN A 680 -21.21 12.07 31.07
C ASN A 680 -21.40 10.74 30.28
N ASN A 681 -20.81 9.64 30.73
CA ASN A 681 -20.85 8.34 30.06
C ASN A 681 -20.42 8.37 28.57
N GLY A 682 -19.57 9.33 28.19
CA GLY A 682 -18.97 9.46 26.88
C GLY A 682 -19.94 9.67 25.71
N ASN A 683 -20.96 10.52 25.87
CA ASN A 683 -21.79 11.01 24.75
C ASN A 683 -21.47 12.50 24.51
N PRO A 684 -20.96 12.90 23.33
CA PRO A 684 -20.61 14.30 23.07
C PRO A 684 -21.86 15.15 22.75
N PHE A 685 -22.98 14.53 22.36
CA PHE A 685 -24.22 15.22 22.02
C PHE A 685 -25.09 15.41 23.27
N ILE A 686 -24.90 16.54 23.97
CA ILE A 686 -25.48 16.80 25.31
C ILE A 686 -26.49 17.95 25.27
N SER A 687 -27.62 17.74 25.94
CA SER A 687 -28.56 18.80 26.37
C SER A 687 -29.14 18.39 27.74
N GLY A 688 -28.64 18.94 28.87
CA GLY A 688 -29.03 18.53 30.23
C GLY A 688 -27.90 18.42 31.27
N GLU A 689 -28.08 17.56 32.28
CA GLU A 689 -27.19 17.38 33.47
C GLU A 689 -25.96 16.45 33.20
N ALA A 690 -24.82 16.62 33.93
CA ALA A 690 -23.56 15.85 33.76
C ALA A 690 -22.63 15.75 35.05
N LYS A 691 -21.48 15.01 35.03
CA LYS A 691 -20.59 14.68 36.21
C LYS A 691 -19.12 14.22 35.89
N LEU A 692 -18.13 14.36 36.83
CA LEU A 692 -16.64 14.11 36.72
C LEU A 692 -15.91 13.44 37.97
N LEU A 693 -14.75 12.72 37.84
CA LEU A 693 -13.99 11.91 38.88
C LEU A 693 -12.41 11.75 38.65
N LEU A 694 -11.53 11.44 39.68
CA LEU A 694 -10.00 11.36 39.60
C LEU A 694 -9.16 10.42 40.60
N GLN A 695 -7.98 9.80 40.24
CA GLN A 695 -6.97 9.04 41.13
C GLN A 695 -5.51 8.79 40.53
N GLU A 696 -4.35 8.64 41.28
CA GLU A 696 -2.87 8.55 40.81
C GLU A 696 -1.90 7.41 41.38
N GLN A 697 -0.73 7.07 40.74
CA GLN A 697 0.20 5.92 41.07
C GLN A 697 1.76 5.93 41.02
N LYS A 698 2.49 6.86 40.35
CA LYS A 698 3.98 6.76 40.21
C LYS A 698 4.73 6.95 41.55
N LYS A 699 6.06 7.15 41.51
CA LYS A 699 6.88 7.57 42.67
C LYS A 699 6.60 9.07 43.03
N SER A 700 5.33 9.44 43.22
CA SER A 700 4.79 10.81 43.32
C SER A 700 3.55 10.91 44.23
N TYR A 701 3.06 12.12 44.52
CA TYR A 701 1.83 12.44 45.28
C TYR A 701 0.89 13.36 44.46
N LEU A 702 -0.42 13.35 44.72
CA LEU A 702 -1.30 14.45 44.29
C LEU A 702 -1.26 15.56 45.34
N VAL A 703 -0.57 16.63 45.01
CA VAL A 703 -0.49 17.87 45.79
C VAL A 703 -0.70 18.98 44.77
N GLY A 704 -1.69 19.86 44.96
CA GLY A 704 -2.11 20.76 43.88
C GLY A 704 -3.57 21.24 43.89
N GLU A 705 -3.99 21.85 42.79
CA GLU A 705 -5.36 22.28 42.53
C GLU A 705 -6.02 21.46 41.40
N ILE A 706 -7.31 21.15 41.57
CA ILE A 706 -8.15 20.42 40.62
C ILE A 706 -9.34 21.32 40.25
N ARG A 707 -9.50 21.66 38.98
CA ARG A 707 -10.49 22.65 38.51
C ARG A 707 -11.09 22.23 37.18
N ILE A 708 -12.42 22.27 37.02
CA ILE A 708 -13.09 22.11 35.72
C ILE A 708 -13.77 23.41 35.30
N SER A 709 -13.52 23.82 34.06
CA SER A 709 -14.02 25.05 33.45
C SER A 709 -14.56 24.79 32.04
N SER A 710 -15.38 25.72 31.57
CA SER A 710 -15.98 25.74 30.22
C SER A 710 -15.35 26.89 29.43
N GLU A 711 -15.03 26.65 28.15
CA GLU A 711 -14.37 27.64 27.28
C GLU A 711 -15.38 28.62 26.65
N ALA A 712 -16.53 28.12 26.20
CA ALA A 712 -17.60 28.89 25.58
C ALA A 712 -18.71 29.33 26.57
N GLY A 713 -18.58 28.99 27.86
CA GLY A 713 -19.55 29.34 28.90
C GLY A 713 -20.83 28.48 28.91
N SER A 714 -20.78 27.24 28.41
CA SER A 714 -21.93 26.32 28.45
C SER A 714 -22.28 25.82 29.87
N MET A 715 -21.38 25.97 30.85
CA MET A 715 -21.60 25.56 32.25
C MET A 715 -20.79 26.38 33.28
N GLU A 716 -21.13 26.29 34.58
CA GLU A 716 -20.45 26.99 35.69
C GLU A 716 -19.20 26.24 36.22
N GLU A 717 -18.12 26.95 36.50
CA GLU A 717 -16.84 26.41 36.99
C GLU A 717 -16.93 25.72 38.37
N ALA A 718 -16.18 24.63 38.56
CA ALA A 718 -16.04 23.93 39.84
C ALA A 718 -14.56 23.60 40.19
N ARG A 719 -14.21 23.58 41.49
CA ARG A 719 -12.80 23.51 41.97
C ARG A 719 -12.61 22.78 43.32
N LEU A 720 -11.40 22.29 43.56
CA LEU A 720 -10.92 21.59 44.77
C LEU A 720 -9.40 21.79 44.95
N THR A 721 -8.90 21.89 46.18
CA THR A 721 -7.46 22.17 46.49
C THR A 721 -6.90 21.16 47.49
N VAL A 722 -5.61 20.83 47.38
CA VAL A 722 -4.89 19.77 48.11
C VAL A 722 -3.47 20.22 48.49
N GLN A 723 -3.03 19.99 49.74
CA GLN A 723 -1.71 20.40 50.28
C GLN A 723 -0.71 19.24 50.48
N GLU A 724 0.60 19.51 50.56
CA GLU A 724 1.64 18.46 50.74
C GLU A 724 1.51 17.75 52.09
N GLU A 725 1.12 18.47 53.14
CA GLU A 725 0.86 17.87 54.46
C GLU A 725 -0.32 16.88 54.44
N GLU A 726 -1.23 17.01 53.46
CA GLU A 726 -2.41 16.14 53.30
C GLU A 726 -2.10 14.84 52.52
N LYS A 727 -1.06 14.83 51.67
CA LYS A 727 -0.52 13.64 50.97
C LYS A 727 -1.57 12.83 50.19
N LEU A 728 -2.51 13.51 49.53
CA LEU A 728 -3.68 12.89 48.90
C LEU A 728 -3.37 12.21 47.55
N ARG A 729 -4.36 11.43 47.07
CA ARG A 729 -4.28 10.64 45.82
C ARG A 729 -5.63 10.50 45.04
N GLU A 730 -6.76 11.15 45.41
CA GLU A 730 -8.16 10.94 44.85
C GLU A 730 -9.13 12.19 44.91
N ALA A 731 -10.14 12.35 43.99
CA ALA A 731 -11.14 13.50 43.94
C ALA A 731 -12.44 13.36 43.04
N ALA A 732 -13.47 14.27 43.10
CA ALA A 732 -14.77 14.23 42.34
C ALA A 732 -15.64 15.56 42.21
N LEU A 733 -16.43 15.79 41.11
CA LEU A 733 -17.24 17.04 40.82
C LEU A 733 -18.56 16.89 39.96
N PRO A 734 -19.62 17.78 40.05
CA PRO A 734 -20.89 17.77 39.26
C PRO A 734 -21.15 18.97 38.28
N LEU A 735 -21.98 18.84 37.20
CA LEU A 735 -22.09 19.79 36.05
C LEU A 735 -23.52 19.88 35.36
N THR A 736 -23.81 20.91 34.52
CA THR A 736 -25.07 21.10 33.74
C THR A 736 -24.89 21.92 32.44
N VAL A 737 -25.54 21.56 31.31
CA VAL A 737 -25.43 22.20 29.97
C VAL A 737 -26.81 22.58 29.35
N PRO A 738 -27.07 23.82 28.90
CA PRO A 738 -28.33 24.24 28.26
C PRO A 738 -28.57 23.71 26.83
N SER A 739 -29.85 23.57 26.45
CA SER A 739 -30.25 23.28 25.05
C SER A 739 -30.03 24.51 24.16
N GLY A 740 -29.60 24.27 22.91
CA GLY A 740 -29.30 25.34 21.94
C GLY A 740 -28.08 26.19 22.30
N ALA A 741 -27.27 25.77 23.27
CA ALA A 741 -25.96 26.36 23.53
C ALA A 741 -25.03 26.16 22.32
N ALA A 742 -23.98 26.98 22.22
CA ALA A 742 -22.91 26.72 21.26
C ALA A 742 -22.17 25.42 21.63
N PRO A 743 -21.54 24.73 20.65
CA PRO A 743 -20.47 23.78 20.92
C PRO A 743 -19.46 24.32 21.94
N ASP A 744 -18.92 23.43 22.78
CA ASP A 744 -17.99 23.83 23.85
C ASP A 744 -16.91 22.77 24.10
N VAL A 745 -15.81 23.20 24.72
CA VAL A 745 -14.76 22.37 25.30
C VAL A 745 -14.79 22.56 26.82
N LEU A 746 -14.92 21.45 27.54
CA LEU A 746 -14.78 21.44 29.00
C LEU A 746 -13.36 20.98 29.33
N THR A 747 -12.61 21.78 30.07
CA THR A 747 -11.22 21.50 30.43
C THR A 747 -11.08 21.33 31.94
N LEU A 748 -10.59 20.15 32.34
CA LEU A 748 -10.16 19.77 33.68
C LEU A 748 -8.65 20.04 33.80
N HIS A 749 -8.30 21.00 34.65
CA HIS A 749 -6.94 21.40 34.98
C HIS A 749 -6.49 20.72 36.27
N LEU A 750 -5.32 20.08 36.22
CA LEU A 750 -4.62 19.47 37.36
C LEU A 750 -3.29 20.19 37.53
N ASP A 751 -3.24 21.20 38.40
CA ASP A 751 -2.01 21.91 38.76
C ASP A 751 -1.32 21.17 39.91
N MET A 752 -0.59 20.08 39.59
CA MET A 752 0.09 19.25 40.59
C MET A 752 1.57 19.64 40.75
N ASP A 753 2.11 19.51 41.96
CA ASP A 753 3.50 19.87 42.34
C ASP A 753 4.61 19.39 41.37
N SER A 754 4.38 18.27 40.68
CA SER A 754 5.37 17.62 39.81
C SER A 754 5.00 17.60 38.32
N TYR A 755 3.76 17.93 37.97
CA TYR A 755 3.27 18.04 36.59
C TYR A 755 1.98 18.84 36.55
N VAL A 756 1.81 19.64 35.50
CA VAL A 756 0.50 20.15 35.13
C VAL A 756 -0.09 19.21 34.08
N GLN A 757 -1.33 18.76 34.26
CA GLN A 757 -2.04 17.95 33.27
C GLN A 757 -3.43 18.52 33.02
N ASP A 758 -3.74 18.78 31.76
CA ASP A 758 -5.08 19.18 31.30
C ASP A 758 -5.76 18.00 30.59
N GLN A 759 -7.00 17.71 30.97
CA GLN A 759 -7.88 16.77 30.26
C GLN A 759 -9.11 17.52 29.74
N SER A 760 -9.49 17.30 28.48
CA SER A 760 -10.57 18.05 27.85
C SER A 760 -11.63 17.15 27.21
N PHE A 761 -12.85 17.68 27.11
CA PHE A 761 -14.03 16.97 26.60
C PHE A 761 -14.83 17.85 25.62
N LEU A 762 -15.32 17.28 24.52
CA LEU A 762 -16.08 17.99 23.49
C LEU A 762 -17.59 17.85 23.73
N VAL A 763 -18.29 18.99 23.73
CA VAL A 763 -19.75 19.07 23.90
C VAL A 763 -20.40 19.70 22.67
N LEU A 764 -21.39 19.02 22.11
CA LEU A 764 -22.09 19.37 20.87
C LEU A 764 -23.63 19.40 21.10
N PRO A 765 -24.21 20.54 21.50
CA PRO A 765 -25.65 20.65 21.69
C PRO A 765 -26.43 20.42 20.40
N VAL A 766 -27.56 19.71 20.47
CA VAL A 766 -28.43 19.39 19.32
C VAL A 766 -29.66 20.29 19.34
N ALA A 767 -30.07 20.80 18.17
CA ALA A 767 -31.25 21.67 18.03
C ALA A 767 -32.56 20.89 17.75
N ASP A 768 -33.70 21.53 18.01
CA ASP A 768 -35.05 20.95 17.79
C ASP A 768 -35.55 21.04 16.32
N GLU A 769 -34.80 21.71 15.43
CA GLU A 769 -35.23 21.93 14.04
C GLU A 769 -35.06 20.68 13.14
N ARG A 770 -35.49 20.74 11.87
CA ARG A 770 -35.35 19.65 10.90
C ARG A 770 -34.39 19.98 9.77
N VAL A 771 -33.60 18.98 9.37
CA VAL A 771 -32.76 19.03 8.18
C VAL A 771 -33.63 19.15 6.93
N ARG A 772 -33.27 20.08 6.03
CA ARG A 772 -33.93 20.39 4.75
C ARG A 772 -33.25 19.64 3.61
N GLN A 773 -34.00 19.23 2.61
CA GLN A 773 -33.53 18.47 1.44
C GLN A 773 -34.13 19.06 0.15
N GLU A 774 -33.31 19.27 -0.88
CA GLU A 774 -33.75 19.84 -2.16
C GLU A 774 -33.02 19.24 -3.38
N ARG A 775 -33.77 19.02 -4.46
CA ARG A 775 -33.20 18.64 -5.78
C ARG A 775 -33.30 19.85 -6.70
N LEU A 776 -32.16 20.26 -7.25
CA LEU A 776 -32.03 21.43 -8.12
C LEU A 776 -31.21 21.10 -9.37
N VAL A 777 -31.20 22.01 -10.34
CA VAL A 777 -30.32 21.93 -11.52
C VAL A 777 -29.34 23.10 -11.45
N ALA A 778 -28.04 22.80 -11.48
CA ALA A 778 -26.98 23.80 -11.49
C ALA A 778 -25.99 23.46 -12.61
N GLU A 779 -25.60 24.47 -13.38
CA GLU A 779 -24.67 24.35 -14.52
C GLU A 779 -24.98 23.22 -15.53
N GLY A 780 -26.26 22.84 -15.64
CA GLY A 780 -26.74 21.79 -16.54
C GLY A 780 -26.82 20.39 -15.94
N ALA A 781 -26.30 20.18 -14.72
CA ALA A 781 -26.32 18.91 -14.01
C ALA A 781 -27.40 18.86 -12.91
N GLN A 782 -27.90 17.66 -12.59
CA GLN A 782 -28.77 17.42 -11.45
C GLN A 782 -27.95 17.46 -10.16
N VAL A 783 -28.40 18.26 -9.19
CA VAL A 783 -27.76 18.41 -7.88
C VAL A 783 -28.74 18.08 -6.76
N LEU A 784 -28.27 17.32 -5.78
CA LEU A 784 -28.92 17.13 -4.49
C LEU A 784 -28.24 18.07 -3.49
N ALA A 785 -29.03 18.76 -2.67
CA ALA A 785 -28.53 19.57 -1.57
C ALA A 785 -29.27 19.26 -0.26
N VAL A 786 -28.55 19.30 0.86
CA VAL A 786 -29.08 19.06 2.20
C VAL A 786 -28.53 20.12 3.16
N ASP A 787 -29.38 20.65 4.04
CA ASP A 787 -29.10 21.83 4.87
C ASP A 787 -29.67 21.63 6.29
N ASN A 788 -28.83 21.72 7.33
CA ASN A 788 -29.23 21.52 8.74
C ASN A 788 -29.37 22.82 9.56
N GLY A 789 -29.40 23.97 8.89
CA GLY A 789 -29.37 25.30 9.52
C GLY A 789 -27.97 25.91 9.72
N ILE A 790 -26.91 25.09 9.74
CA ILE A 790 -25.52 25.56 9.90
C ILE A 790 -24.65 25.10 8.72
N LEU A 791 -24.71 23.81 8.39
CA LEU A 791 -24.05 23.18 7.25
C LEU A 791 -25.01 22.95 6.09
N ARG A 792 -24.48 23.09 4.88
CA ARG A 792 -25.15 22.78 3.61
C ARG A 792 -24.20 21.97 2.72
N ILE A 793 -24.61 20.78 2.30
CA ILE A 793 -23.81 19.87 1.46
C ILE A 793 -24.44 19.67 0.08
N GLN A 794 -23.63 19.47 -0.97
CA GLN A 794 -24.12 19.20 -2.33
C GLN A 794 -23.34 18.10 -3.09
N ALA A 795 -24.07 17.31 -3.87
CA ALA A 795 -23.55 16.22 -4.72
C ALA A 795 -24.30 16.13 -6.05
N SER A 796 -23.65 15.58 -7.08
CA SER A 796 -24.24 15.36 -8.41
C SER A 796 -23.76 14.04 -9.02
N PRO A 797 -24.67 13.15 -9.47
CA PRO A 797 -24.29 11.93 -10.17
C PRO A 797 -23.81 12.20 -11.61
N ASP A 798 -24.01 13.40 -12.15
CA ASP A 798 -23.57 13.79 -13.50
C ASP A 798 -22.12 14.31 -13.53
N PHE A 799 -21.46 14.40 -12.38
CA PHE A 799 -20.11 14.98 -12.23
C PHE A 799 -19.06 13.99 -11.71
N ALA A 800 -19.20 13.52 -10.47
CA ALA A 800 -18.16 12.73 -9.80
C ALA A 800 -18.77 11.91 -8.64
N PRO A 801 -18.17 10.77 -8.25
CA PRO A 801 -18.66 9.92 -7.17
C PRO A 801 -18.28 10.47 -5.77
N GLY A 802 -18.76 11.67 -5.43
CA GLY A 802 -18.55 12.28 -4.11
C GLY A 802 -19.25 13.64 -3.91
N LEU A 803 -19.13 14.21 -2.70
CA LEU A 803 -19.59 15.58 -2.43
C LEU A 803 -18.67 16.59 -3.12
N PHE A 804 -19.25 17.60 -3.79
CA PHE A 804 -18.48 18.70 -4.38
C PHE A 804 -18.54 20.00 -3.56
N SER A 805 -19.43 20.10 -2.56
CA SER A 805 -19.65 21.30 -1.73
C SER A 805 -20.00 20.94 -0.28
N LEU A 806 -19.42 21.69 0.66
CA LEU A 806 -19.72 21.71 2.10
C LEU A 806 -19.60 23.18 2.57
N ALA A 807 -20.71 23.91 2.52
CA ALA A 807 -20.79 25.27 3.02
C ALA A 807 -21.17 25.30 4.51
N HIS A 808 -20.50 26.16 5.29
CA HIS A 808 -20.87 26.49 6.67
C HIS A 808 -21.35 27.94 6.71
N GLN A 809 -22.61 28.16 7.08
CA GLN A 809 -23.26 29.48 7.13
C GLN A 809 -23.16 30.28 5.82
N GLY A 810 -23.06 29.59 4.68
CA GLY A 810 -22.93 30.17 3.34
C GLY A 810 -21.49 30.22 2.79
N GLU A 811 -20.48 30.04 3.64
CA GLU A 811 -19.07 30.02 3.23
C GLU A 811 -18.63 28.60 2.85
N GLU A 812 -18.12 28.43 1.63
CA GLU A 812 -17.64 27.15 1.10
C GLU A 812 -16.32 26.71 1.76
N TRP A 813 -16.14 25.39 1.92
CA TRP A 813 -14.94 24.76 2.50
C TRP A 813 -14.28 23.73 1.60
N LEU A 814 -14.97 23.23 0.57
CA LEU A 814 -14.42 22.31 -0.41
C LEU A 814 -14.04 23.02 -1.70
N GLU A 815 -12.89 22.66 -2.24
CA GLU A 815 -12.49 23.10 -3.58
C GLU A 815 -12.92 22.03 -4.59
N SER A 816 -13.59 22.42 -5.67
CA SER A 816 -14.07 21.49 -6.70
C SER A 816 -14.00 22.10 -8.11
N SER A 817 -13.97 21.24 -9.13
CA SER A 817 -14.10 21.63 -10.54
C SER A 817 -15.51 21.40 -11.12
N PHE A 818 -16.51 21.13 -10.27
CA PHE A 818 -17.90 20.99 -10.73
C PHE A 818 -18.28 22.15 -11.68
N PRO A 819 -18.88 21.87 -12.86
CA PRO A 819 -19.47 20.60 -13.29
C PRO A 819 -18.55 19.68 -14.13
N GLN A 820 -17.26 19.97 -14.34
CA GLN A 820 -16.42 19.18 -15.26
C GLN A 820 -15.00 18.90 -14.71
N PRO A 821 -14.46 17.67 -14.84
CA PRO A 821 -13.11 17.36 -14.37
C PRO A 821 -12.02 18.11 -15.14
N ILE A 822 -10.94 18.49 -14.44
CA ILE A 822 -9.79 19.20 -15.02
C ILE A 822 -8.46 18.53 -14.65
N ALA A 823 -7.34 18.94 -15.26
CA ALA A 823 -6.01 18.58 -14.76
C ALA A 823 -5.54 19.60 -13.72
N LYS A 824 -4.99 19.15 -12.59
CA LYS A 824 -4.48 20.01 -11.52
C LYS A 824 -3.32 19.37 -10.79
N SER A 825 -2.18 20.07 -10.69
CA SER A 825 -0.97 19.60 -9.99
C SER A 825 -0.54 18.17 -10.41
N TRP A 826 -0.69 17.18 -9.54
CA TRP A 826 -0.39 15.77 -9.78
C TRP A 826 -1.56 15.01 -10.46
N TRP A 827 -2.80 15.48 -10.29
CA TRP A 827 -4.04 14.78 -10.64
C TRP A 827 -4.57 15.13 -12.05
N ASN A 828 -5.05 14.11 -12.78
CA ASN A 828 -5.71 14.25 -14.08
C ASN A 828 -6.51 12.96 -14.42
N PRO A 829 -7.83 12.91 -14.20
CA PRO A 829 -8.71 14.01 -13.80
C PRO A 829 -8.54 14.44 -12.33
N TRP A 830 -8.98 15.66 -12.03
CA TRP A 830 -9.20 16.22 -10.71
C TRP A 830 -10.64 16.74 -10.65
N VAL A 831 -11.35 16.37 -9.58
CA VAL A 831 -12.76 16.75 -9.32
C VAL A 831 -12.91 17.57 -8.04
N GLY A 832 -11.94 17.49 -7.14
CA GLY A 832 -11.99 18.10 -5.81
C GLY A 832 -13.03 17.46 -4.88
N GLY A 833 -13.54 18.21 -3.91
CA GLY A 833 -14.60 17.74 -3.01
C GLY A 833 -14.13 16.68 -1.99
N ILE A 834 -15.08 15.86 -1.51
CA ILE A 834 -14.84 14.65 -0.69
C ILE A 834 -15.21 13.43 -1.54
N VAL A 835 -14.23 12.59 -1.88
CA VAL A 835 -14.40 11.41 -2.76
C VAL A 835 -13.79 10.18 -2.09
N THR A 836 -14.58 9.11 -1.93
CA THR A 836 -14.07 7.79 -1.51
C THR A 836 -14.07 6.81 -2.69
N SER A 837 -12.90 6.25 -3.00
CA SER A 837 -12.68 5.26 -4.06
C SER A 837 -12.06 3.96 -3.51
N VAL A 838 -11.94 2.96 -4.38
CA VAL A 838 -11.11 1.76 -4.11
C VAL A 838 -9.67 2.11 -4.46
N GLY A 839 -8.72 1.88 -3.55
CA GLY A 839 -7.34 2.38 -3.70
C GLY A 839 -6.52 1.77 -4.84
N ASP A 840 -7.00 0.68 -5.45
CA ASP A 840 -6.38 0.01 -6.60
C ASP A 840 -7.02 0.42 -7.95
N ILE A 841 -7.90 1.43 -7.97
CA ILE A 841 -8.58 1.93 -9.17
C ILE A 841 -8.31 3.43 -9.32
N ALA A 842 -7.77 3.85 -10.46
CA ALA A 842 -7.56 5.27 -10.73
C ALA A 842 -8.89 6.01 -10.84
N LEU A 843 -8.94 7.26 -10.37
CA LEU A 843 -10.17 8.08 -10.37
C LEU A 843 -10.82 8.18 -11.76
N ARG A 844 -10.03 8.21 -12.85
CA ARG A 844 -10.53 8.15 -14.23
C ARG A 844 -11.44 6.95 -14.43
N SER A 845 -10.90 5.75 -14.22
CA SER A 845 -11.56 4.46 -14.41
C SER A 845 -12.77 4.33 -13.48
N PHE A 846 -12.66 4.81 -12.23
CA PHE A 846 -13.75 4.83 -11.24
C PHE A 846 -14.91 5.77 -11.63
N MET A 847 -14.62 6.88 -12.33
CA MET A 847 -15.64 7.80 -12.83
C MET A 847 -16.38 7.29 -14.07
N GLU A 848 -15.84 6.31 -14.79
CA GLU A 848 -16.54 5.69 -15.93
C GLU A 848 -17.47 4.54 -15.52
N GLU A 849 -17.60 4.25 -14.23
CA GLU A 849 -18.50 3.25 -13.67
C GLU A 849 -19.89 3.87 -13.38
N PRO A 850 -20.99 3.10 -13.48
CA PRO A 850 -22.34 3.58 -13.19
C PRO A 850 -22.50 4.24 -11.81
N LEU A 851 -23.06 5.46 -11.80
CA LEU A 851 -23.20 6.34 -10.64
C LEU A 851 -24.67 6.80 -10.45
N THR A 852 -25.15 6.84 -9.20
CA THR A 852 -26.50 7.33 -8.83
C THR A 852 -26.49 8.10 -7.50
N ALA A 853 -27.51 8.95 -7.24
CA ALA A 853 -27.63 9.70 -5.98
C ALA A 853 -29.08 9.91 -5.48
N ASP A 854 -29.31 9.75 -4.18
CA ASP A 854 -30.59 10.00 -3.48
C ASP A 854 -30.39 10.56 -2.05
N PHE A 855 -31.47 10.94 -1.37
CA PHE A 855 -31.46 11.28 0.05
C PHE A 855 -31.54 10.04 0.95
N ALA A 856 -31.06 10.16 2.20
CA ALA A 856 -31.06 9.07 3.17
C ALA A 856 -31.23 9.56 4.63
N GLU A 857 -31.61 8.64 5.52
CA GLU A 857 -31.56 8.80 6.99
C GLU A 857 -30.80 7.61 7.62
N LEU A 858 -30.11 7.85 8.73
CA LEU A 858 -29.44 6.82 9.55
C LEU A 858 -29.60 7.14 11.05
N THR A 859 -29.44 6.14 11.92
CA THR A 859 -29.42 6.32 13.40
C THR A 859 -28.15 5.72 13.98
N ASP A 860 -27.59 6.35 15.02
CA ASP A 860 -26.35 5.89 15.65
C ASP A 860 -26.52 5.09 16.95
N ASN A 861 -25.42 4.59 17.48
CA ASN A 861 -25.33 3.80 18.72
C ASN A 861 -25.55 4.58 20.03
N LYS A 862 -25.68 5.91 19.99
CA LYS A 862 -26.07 6.75 21.14
C LYS A 862 -27.54 7.21 21.04
N GLY A 863 -28.18 7.01 19.89
CA GLY A 863 -29.60 7.26 19.65
C GLY A 863 -29.89 8.49 18.79
N ASN A 864 -28.88 9.17 18.23
CA ASN A 864 -29.10 10.37 17.42
C ASN A 864 -29.54 9.99 15.99
N ARG A 865 -30.43 10.79 15.41
CA ARG A 865 -31.02 10.57 14.08
C ARG A 865 -30.49 11.55 13.05
N TRP A 866 -29.82 11.03 12.03
CA TRP A 866 -29.08 11.79 11.02
C TRP A 866 -29.79 11.76 9.65
N SER A 867 -29.68 12.83 8.88
CA SER A 867 -30.27 12.96 7.53
C SER A 867 -29.26 13.51 6.52
N GLY A 868 -29.31 13.07 5.26
CA GLY A 868 -28.22 13.38 4.31
C GLY A 868 -28.40 12.88 2.88
N ILE A 869 -27.27 12.75 2.17
CA ILE A 869 -27.16 12.29 0.77
C ILE A 869 -26.49 10.91 0.74
N ARG A 870 -26.96 10.03 -0.15
CA ARG A 870 -26.32 8.75 -0.51
C ARG A 870 -25.94 8.77 -2.00
N MET A 871 -24.67 8.60 -2.32
CA MET A 871 -24.17 8.34 -3.69
C MET A 871 -23.79 6.86 -3.83
N SER A 872 -24.06 6.25 -4.99
CA SER A 872 -23.82 4.81 -5.20
C SER A 872 -23.06 4.57 -6.50
N VAL A 873 -21.89 3.90 -6.43
CA VAL A 873 -21.09 3.45 -7.58
C VAL A 873 -21.19 1.93 -7.69
N THR A 874 -21.38 1.41 -8.90
CA THR A 874 -21.33 -0.04 -9.20
C THR A 874 -20.18 -0.35 -10.14
N ILE A 875 -19.19 -1.12 -9.69
CA ILE A 875 -17.99 -1.43 -10.49
C ILE A 875 -18.31 -2.55 -11.50
N GLN A 876 -18.02 -2.34 -12.78
CA GLN A 876 -18.30 -3.27 -13.87
C GLN A 876 -17.09 -3.57 -14.76
N LYS A 877 -16.14 -2.63 -14.88
CA LYS A 877 -15.01 -2.70 -15.81
C LYS A 877 -13.74 -3.29 -15.21
N ASN A 878 -13.47 -3.04 -13.93
CA ASN A 878 -12.26 -3.54 -13.28
C ASN A 878 -12.39 -5.03 -12.88
N ASP A 879 -11.59 -5.91 -13.47
CA ASP A 879 -11.67 -7.37 -13.26
C ASP A 879 -11.55 -7.81 -11.79
N LYS A 880 -10.81 -7.07 -10.96
CA LYS A 880 -10.63 -7.39 -9.53
C LYS A 880 -11.87 -7.04 -8.69
N TYR A 881 -12.65 -6.03 -9.08
CA TYR A 881 -13.75 -5.48 -8.27
C TYR A 881 -15.12 -5.47 -8.97
N LYS A 882 -15.23 -6.01 -10.18
CA LYS A 882 -16.49 -6.18 -10.92
C LYS A 882 -17.56 -6.84 -10.07
N GLY A 883 -18.67 -6.14 -9.85
CA GLY A 883 -19.79 -6.55 -8.97
C GLY A 883 -19.81 -5.88 -7.59
N LEU A 884 -18.77 -5.12 -7.21
CA LEU A 884 -18.76 -4.33 -5.97
C LEU A 884 -19.67 -3.09 -6.11
N VAL A 885 -20.47 -2.81 -5.09
CA VAL A 885 -21.26 -1.58 -4.97
C VAL A 885 -20.82 -0.79 -3.74
N LEU A 886 -20.59 0.51 -3.90
CA LEU A 886 -20.19 1.43 -2.83
C LEU A 886 -21.25 2.52 -2.65
N HIS A 887 -21.96 2.51 -1.52
CA HIS A 887 -22.89 3.57 -1.13
C HIS A 887 -22.23 4.52 -0.13
N GLN A 888 -21.80 5.69 -0.60
CA GLN A 888 -21.20 6.75 0.19
C GLN A 888 -22.33 7.60 0.82
N TYR A 889 -22.38 7.67 2.14
CA TYR A 889 -23.36 8.46 2.91
C TYR A 889 -22.72 9.71 3.52
N TYR A 890 -23.40 10.84 3.40
CA TYR A 890 -22.98 12.14 3.91
C TYR A 890 -24.12 12.76 4.73
N MET A 891 -23.98 12.78 6.05
CA MET A 891 -25.09 12.89 6.99
C MET A 891 -24.91 14.02 8.01
N LEU A 892 -26.02 14.71 8.36
CA LEU A 892 -26.06 15.85 9.27
C LEU A 892 -27.05 15.62 10.44
N LEU A 893 -26.76 16.22 11.60
CA LEU A 893 -27.71 16.41 12.72
C LEU A 893 -28.28 17.84 12.73
N PRO A 894 -29.50 18.09 13.23
CA PRO A 894 -30.07 19.44 13.34
C PRO A 894 -29.22 20.42 14.17
N GLY A 895 -28.84 21.56 13.58
CA GLY A 895 -28.10 22.61 14.29
C GLY A 895 -26.70 22.23 14.78
N VAL A 896 -26.16 21.08 14.37
CA VAL A 896 -24.80 20.64 14.74
C VAL A 896 -23.84 20.92 13.59
N PRO A 897 -22.67 21.55 13.81
CA PRO A 897 -21.68 21.82 12.77
C PRO A 897 -20.82 20.60 12.39
N VAL A 898 -21.41 19.40 12.36
CA VAL A 898 -20.73 18.13 12.06
C VAL A 898 -21.37 17.45 10.85
N LEU A 899 -20.55 17.17 9.84
CA LEU A 899 -20.85 16.21 8.78
C LEU A 899 -20.23 14.85 9.14
N ALA A 900 -21.02 13.79 9.10
CA ALA A 900 -20.55 12.41 9.19
C ALA A 900 -20.50 11.76 7.79
N SER A 901 -19.37 11.15 7.43
CA SER A 901 -19.16 10.40 6.19
C SER A 901 -18.92 8.93 6.49
N THR A 902 -19.57 8.01 5.77
CA THR A 902 -19.39 6.55 5.91
C THR A 902 -19.78 5.83 4.62
N VAL A 903 -19.18 4.67 4.33
CA VAL A 903 -19.50 3.87 3.13
C VAL A 903 -20.16 2.54 3.51
N HIS A 904 -21.30 2.23 2.93
CA HIS A 904 -21.87 0.88 2.93
C HIS A 904 -21.43 0.16 1.66
N VAL A 905 -20.73 -0.96 1.83
CA VAL A 905 -20.22 -1.80 0.74
C VAL A 905 -21.14 -2.99 0.55
N GLU A 906 -21.58 -3.25 -0.68
CA GLU A 906 -22.24 -4.51 -1.09
C GLU A 906 -21.25 -5.29 -1.98
N GLN A 907 -20.79 -6.46 -1.51
CA GLN A 907 -19.74 -7.24 -2.15
C GLN A 907 -20.35 -8.36 -2.99
N ASN A 908 -20.23 -8.31 -4.33
CA ASN A 908 -20.68 -9.37 -5.23
C ASN A 908 -19.64 -9.67 -6.33
N THR A 909 -18.36 -9.79 -5.95
CA THR A 909 -17.21 -9.88 -6.85
C THR A 909 -16.81 -11.31 -7.23
N GLY A 910 -17.64 -12.30 -6.87
CA GLY A 910 -17.43 -13.73 -7.14
C GLY A 910 -16.39 -14.39 -6.24
N GLY A 911 -15.82 -13.64 -5.29
CA GLY A 911 -14.83 -14.12 -4.33
C GLY A 911 -14.51 -13.08 -3.25
N PRO A 912 -13.87 -13.50 -2.15
CA PRO A 912 -13.64 -12.67 -0.97
C PRO A 912 -12.64 -11.52 -1.22
N LEU A 913 -12.83 -10.41 -0.51
CA LEU A 913 -11.95 -9.24 -0.49
C LEU A 913 -11.36 -9.05 0.91
N CYS A 914 -10.13 -9.52 1.10
CA CYS A 914 -9.47 -9.62 2.41
C CYS A 914 -8.01 -9.11 2.35
N PRO A 915 -7.75 -7.78 2.46
CA PRO A 915 -8.72 -6.70 2.62
C PRO A 915 -9.09 -5.96 1.31
N LEU A 916 -10.26 -5.34 1.30
CA LEU A 916 -10.62 -4.21 0.43
C LEU A 916 -10.02 -2.92 1.02
N LYS A 917 -9.22 -2.18 0.24
CA LYS A 917 -8.74 -0.83 0.57
C LYS A 917 -9.72 0.23 0.05
N LEU A 918 -10.33 0.99 0.97
CA LEU A 918 -11.02 2.24 0.66
C LEU A 918 -10.09 3.43 0.90
N GLU A 919 -10.11 4.41 0.01
CA GLU A 919 -9.29 5.61 0.09
C GLU A 919 -10.19 6.84 -0.08
N THR A 920 -10.18 7.73 0.91
CA THR A 920 -10.98 8.98 0.90
C THR A 920 -10.06 10.16 0.73
N SER A 921 -10.24 10.93 -0.33
CA SER A 921 -9.56 12.22 -0.54
C SER A 921 -10.51 13.39 -0.22
N THR A 922 -9.97 14.48 0.33
CA THR A 922 -10.72 15.73 0.55
C THR A 922 -9.90 16.94 0.13
N PHE A 923 -10.43 17.75 -0.79
CA PHE A 923 -9.79 18.98 -1.28
C PHE A 923 -10.48 20.23 -0.70
N TYR A 924 -9.71 21.14 -0.13
CA TYR A 924 -10.22 22.22 0.69
C TYR A 924 -10.04 23.62 0.07
N THR A 925 -11.05 24.47 0.21
CA THR A 925 -10.94 25.92 0.00
C THR A 925 -11.13 26.67 1.32
N ALA A 926 -10.03 26.97 2.00
CA ALA A 926 -10.05 27.61 3.32
C ALA A 926 -10.06 29.15 3.26
N ALA A 927 -9.76 29.73 2.10
CA ALA A 927 -9.63 31.16 1.86
C ALA A 927 -9.91 31.50 0.39
N SER A 928 -10.20 32.77 0.09
CA SER A 928 -10.34 33.28 -1.27
C SER A 928 -9.02 33.23 -2.05
N ASP A 929 -7.89 33.46 -1.37
CA ASP A 929 -6.53 33.17 -1.87
C ASP A 929 -5.98 31.91 -1.19
N ILE A 930 -5.60 30.91 -1.98
CA ILE A 930 -4.97 29.68 -1.50
C ILE A 930 -3.68 29.92 -0.71
N GLN A 931 -2.98 31.05 -0.91
CA GLN A 931 -1.81 31.44 -0.12
C GLN A 931 -2.13 31.78 1.34
N ASP A 932 -3.41 31.99 1.67
CA ASP A 932 -3.91 32.19 3.03
C ASP A 932 -4.56 30.97 3.68
N GLY A 933 -4.77 29.89 2.91
CA GLY A 933 -5.11 28.59 3.46
C GLY A 933 -4.02 27.99 4.35
N ARG A 934 -4.45 27.32 5.41
CA ARG A 934 -3.62 26.70 6.44
C ARG A 934 -4.15 25.31 6.75
N ALA A 935 -3.24 24.37 7.01
CA ALA A 935 -3.56 23.10 7.62
C ALA A 935 -2.75 22.92 8.91
N TYR A 936 -3.38 22.31 9.91
CA TYR A 936 -2.84 22.11 11.25
C TYR A 936 -2.97 20.62 11.58
N LEU A 937 -1.85 19.99 11.94
CA LEU A 937 -1.82 18.62 12.43
C LEU A 937 -0.70 18.45 13.47
N LYS A 938 -0.78 17.37 14.23
CA LYS A 938 0.34 16.88 15.02
C LYS A 938 1.04 15.74 14.31
N ASN A 939 2.35 15.91 14.10
CA ASN A 939 3.19 14.85 13.57
C ASN A 939 3.40 13.72 14.61
N SER A 940 4.16 12.69 14.25
CA SER A 940 4.49 11.55 15.14
C SER A 940 5.17 11.90 16.46
N ARG A 941 5.60 13.16 16.65
CA ARG A 941 6.24 13.68 17.86
C ARG A 941 5.32 14.62 18.65
N GLY A 942 4.05 14.72 18.29
CA GLY A 942 3.10 15.65 18.91
C GLY A 942 3.35 17.12 18.58
N GLN A 943 4.23 17.45 17.64
CA GLN A 943 4.50 18.84 17.28
C GLN A 943 3.37 19.38 16.41
N GLU A 944 2.75 20.48 16.84
CA GLU A 944 1.78 21.22 16.03
C GLU A 944 2.50 21.92 14.87
N LEU A 945 2.19 21.49 13.65
CA LEU A 945 2.74 22.05 12.42
C LEU A 945 1.63 22.77 11.66
N THR A 946 1.88 24.04 11.32
CA THR A 946 1.00 24.82 10.43
C THR A 946 1.59 24.86 9.03
N TYR A 947 1.00 24.07 8.14
CA TYR A 947 1.33 24.06 6.71
C TYR A 947 0.59 25.19 6.01
N LYS A 948 1.29 25.89 5.10
CA LYS A 948 0.73 27.01 4.32
C LYS A 948 0.56 26.55 2.88
N SER A 949 -0.68 26.50 2.40
CA SER A 949 -0.97 26.20 1.00
C SER A 949 -0.55 27.35 0.08
N GLY A 950 -0.53 27.11 -1.24
CA GLY A 950 -0.19 28.12 -2.24
C GLY A 950 1.31 28.47 -2.30
N ARG A 951 2.18 27.65 -1.69
CA ARG A 951 3.62 27.91 -1.56
C ARG A 951 4.44 26.71 -2.06
N GLY A 952 5.34 26.17 -1.23
CA GLY A 952 6.06 24.94 -1.51
C GLY A 952 5.25 23.69 -1.18
N GLN A 953 5.73 22.53 -1.65
CA GLN A 953 5.13 21.24 -1.37
C GLN A 953 5.55 20.70 -0.01
N ALA A 954 4.60 20.14 0.73
CA ALA A 954 4.86 19.35 1.92
C ALA A 954 3.78 18.29 2.14
N GLU A 955 4.17 17.18 2.75
CA GLU A 955 3.33 16.04 3.08
C GLU A 955 3.66 15.56 4.51
N ASP A 956 2.66 15.23 5.32
CA ASP A 956 2.82 14.67 6.68
C ASP A 956 1.53 13.91 7.09
N ALA A 957 1.58 13.10 8.15
CA ALA A 957 0.46 12.28 8.62
C ALA A 957 0.02 12.64 10.05
N SER A 958 -1.30 12.71 10.28
CA SER A 958 -1.86 12.98 11.60
C SER A 958 -1.94 11.70 12.44
N HIS A 959 -1.05 11.60 13.43
CA HIS A 959 -0.92 10.41 14.26
C HIS A 959 -2.05 10.27 15.30
N SER A 960 -2.82 11.34 15.54
CA SER A 960 -4.01 11.35 16.39
C SER A 960 -5.30 10.98 15.65
N GLY A 961 -5.29 10.95 14.31
CA GLY A 961 -6.50 10.89 13.50
C GLY A 961 -7.20 12.24 13.29
N ILE A 962 -6.60 13.35 13.75
CA ILE A 962 -7.19 14.70 13.70
C ILE A 962 -6.39 15.61 12.76
N LEU A 963 -7.03 16.15 11.73
CA LEU A 963 -6.44 17.11 10.79
C LEU A 963 -7.34 18.34 10.68
N GLN A 964 -6.80 19.53 10.89
CA GLN A 964 -7.59 20.77 10.78
C GLN A 964 -7.18 21.61 9.56
N VAL A 965 -8.14 22.34 9.01
CA VAL A 965 -7.97 23.28 7.90
C VAL A 965 -8.65 24.61 8.25
N GLY A 966 -8.00 25.73 7.92
CA GLY A 966 -8.50 27.08 8.19
C GLY A 966 -7.70 28.14 7.44
N SER A 967 -7.88 29.42 7.78
CA SER A 967 -7.15 30.52 7.13
C SER A 967 -7.00 31.74 8.02
N MET A 968 -6.48 32.84 7.45
CA MET A 968 -6.44 34.15 8.10
C MET A 968 -7.75 34.95 7.90
N GLU A 969 -8.63 34.53 6.99
CA GLU A 969 -9.84 35.26 6.62
C GLU A 969 -11.02 34.99 7.59
N ARG A 970 -11.03 33.83 8.23
CA ARG A 970 -12.11 33.33 9.10
C ARG A 970 -11.57 32.67 10.37
N GLN A 971 -12.31 32.75 11.47
CA GLN A 971 -11.92 32.18 12.77
C GLN A 971 -12.16 30.68 12.85
N GLN A 972 -13.17 30.19 12.11
CA GLN A 972 -13.52 28.79 12.07
C GLN A 972 -12.40 27.94 11.46
N ARG A 973 -12.36 26.67 11.85
CA ARG A 973 -11.58 25.60 11.22
C ARG A 973 -12.49 24.42 10.95
N LEU A 974 -12.24 23.74 9.83
CA LEU A 974 -12.76 22.42 9.55
C LEU A 974 -11.79 21.39 10.14
N SER A 975 -12.26 20.54 11.05
CA SER A 975 -11.52 19.42 11.64
C SER A 975 -12.02 18.10 11.05
N LEU A 976 -11.17 17.42 10.28
CA LEU A 976 -11.34 16.02 9.88
C LEU A 976 -10.91 15.13 11.06
N VAL A 977 -11.81 14.23 11.46
CA VAL A 977 -11.69 13.37 12.64
C VAL A 977 -11.91 11.92 12.22
N THR A 978 -10.85 11.09 12.29
CA THR A 978 -10.87 9.68 11.92
C THR A 978 -10.38 8.77 13.07
N SER A 979 -10.71 7.48 13.01
CA SER A 979 -10.41 6.53 14.09
C SER A 979 -8.92 6.19 14.17
N PHE A 980 -8.27 6.53 15.30
CA PHE A 980 -6.90 6.17 15.67
C PHE A 980 -6.49 4.68 15.54
N LYS A 981 -7.45 3.75 15.37
CA LYS A 981 -7.19 2.31 15.13
C LYS A 981 -7.03 1.93 13.64
N HIS A 982 -6.76 2.90 12.77
CA HIS A 982 -6.62 2.75 11.30
C HIS A 982 -5.49 3.65 10.79
N PRO A 983 -5.08 3.56 9.51
CA PRO A 983 -4.10 4.48 8.94
C PRO A 983 -4.44 5.94 9.22
N SER A 984 -3.48 6.65 9.81
CA SER A 984 -3.52 8.08 10.03
C SER A 984 -3.85 8.85 8.75
N PRO A 985 -4.75 9.86 8.79
CA PRO A 985 -5.01 10.66 7.62
C PRO A 985 -3.77 11.50 7.29
N SER A 986 -3.35 11.50 6.02
CA SER A 986 -2.24 12.29 5.52
C SER A 986 -2.72 13.64 4.99
N LEU A 987 -1.86 14.64 5.09
CA LEU A 987 -2.00 15.98 4.54
C LEU A 987 -1.04 16.11 3.36
N LEU A 988 -1.50 16.75 2.27
CA LEU A 988 -0.64 17.24 1.21
C LEU A 988 -0.98 18.71 0.90
N VAL A 989 0.03 19.57 0.93
CA VAL A 989 -0.04 20.96 0.44
C VAL A 989 0.93 21.17 -0.70
N ASN A 990 0.58 22.04 -1.65
CA ASN A 990 1.51 22.56 -2.65
C ASN A 990 1.08 23.95 -3.14
N SER A 991 1.69 24.43 -4.24
CA SER A 991 1.44 25.74 -4.84
C SER A 991 0.02 25.97 -5.36
N VAL A 992 -0.79 24.92 -5.54
CA VAL A 992 -2.15 25.02 -6.13
C VAL A 992 -3.21 24.16 -5.43
N ALA A 993 -2.88 23.41 -4.37
CA ALA A 993 -3.84 22.57 -3.65
C ALA A 993 -3.54 22.45 -2.15
N LEU A 994 -4.62 22.23 -1.39
CA LEU A 994 -4.64 21.79 0.00
C LEU A 994 -5.58 20.59 0.07
N THR A 995 -5.05 19.41 0.43
CA THR A 995 -5.82 18.16 0.41
C THR A 995 -5.40 17.20 1.52
N SER A 996 -6.27 16.26 1.87
CA SER A 996 -5.96 15.15 2.79
C SER A 996 -6.47 13.82 2.28
N TYR A 997 -5.81 12.73 2.69
CA TYR A 997 -6.20 11.36 2.38
C TYR A 997 -6.43 10.55 3.65
N ALA A 998 -7.40 9.63 3.65
CA ALA A 998 -7.66 8.69 4.73
C ALA A 998 -7.95 7.29 4.17
N GLU A 999 -7.33 6.25 4.74
CA GLU A 999 -7.47 4.87 4.28
C GLU A 999 -8.22 3.99 5.28
N GLU A 1000 -9.05 3.07 4.79
CA GLU A 1000 -9.71 2.04 5.59
C GLU A 1000 -9.61 0.67 4.93
N TYR A 1001 -9.42 -0.38 5.73
CA TYR A 1001 -9.32 -1.77 5.27
C TYR A 1001 -10.52 -2.59 5.79
N LEU A 1002 -11.26 -3.22 4.88
CA LEU A 1002 -12.46 -4.03 5.17
C LEU A 1002 -12.24 -5.49 4.73
N HIS A 1003 -12.76 -6.45 5.49
CA HIS A 1003 -12.67 -7.89 5.16
C HIS A 1003 -14.07 -8.42 4.85
N LEU A 1004 -14.33 -8.80 3.59
CA LEU A 1004 -15.66 -9.05 3.06
C LEU A 1004 -15.72 -10.33 2.22
N GLN A 1005 -16.54 -11.30 2.64
CA GLN A 1005 -16.91 -12.43 1.79
C GLN A 1005 -17.83 -12.01 0.64
N ASP A 1006 -17.93 -12.84 -0.40
CA ASP A 1006 -18.87 -12.66 -1.50
C ASP A 1006 -20.33 -12.71 -1.00
N GLY A 1007 -21.18 -11.85 -1.54
CA GLY A 1007 -22.57 -11.66 -1.11
C GLY A 1007 -22.76 -10.99 0.27
N LYS A 1008 -21.74 -10.37 0.87
CA LYS A 1008 -21.85 -9.67 2.17
C LYS A 1008 -21.95 -8.16 2.04
N GLU A 1009 -22.56 -7.54 3.05
CA GLU A 1009 -22.68 -6.09 3.22
C GLU A 1009 -21.97 -5.64 4.51
N GLN A 1010 -21.30 -4.48 4.48
CA GLN A 1010 -20.69 -3.87 5.68
C GLN A 1010 -20.62 -2.34 5.59
N PHE A 1011 -20.77 -1.65 6.73
CA PHE A 1011 -20.41 -0.24 6.88
C PHE A 1011 -18.93 -0.04 7.25
N SER A 1012 -18.29 0.91 6.58
CA SER A 1012 -17.01 1.52 6.98
C SER A 1012 -17.18 2.33 8.27
N LYS A 1013 -16.08 2.63 8.98
CA LYS A 1013 -16.15 3.51 10.15
C LYS A 1013 -16.48 4.95 9.71
N PRO A 1014 -17.28 5.68 10.51
CA PRO A 1014 -17.54 7.09 10.23
C PRO A 1014 -16.28 7.94 10.34
N GLN A 1015 -16.13 8.87 9.39
CA GLN A 1015 -15.24 10.02 9.46
C GLN A 1015 -16.10 11.26 9.77
N PHE A 1016 -15.62 12.19 10.60
CA PHE A 1016 -16.37 13.40 10.95
C PHE A 1016 -15.65 14.66 10.48
N TYR A 1017 -16.40 15.62 9.96
CA TYR A 1017 -15.94 16.94 9.54
C TYR A 1017 -16.65 17.97 10.43
N LEU A 1018 -15.97 18.47 11.46
CA LEU A 1018 -16.47 19.48 12.41
C LEU A 1018 -16.02 20.87 11.98
N ILE A 1019 -16.94 21.82 11.74
CA ILE A 1019 -16.58 23.21 11.37
C ILE A 1019 -16.90 24.16 12.53
N SER A 1020 -15.89 24.62 13.26
CA SER A 1020 -16.09 25.54 14.40
C SER A 1020 -14.85 26.39 14.66
N ASP A 1021 -14.99 27.48 15.42
CA ASP A 1021 -13.89 28.30 15.93
C ASP A 1021 -13.27 27.78 17.24
N LEU A 1022 -13.85 26.72 17.83
CA LEU A 1022 -13.30 26.03 19.01
C LEU A 1022 -11.90 25.48 18.78
N GLN A 1023 -11.02 25.65 19.78
CA GLN A 1023 -9.70 25.01 19.82
C GLN A 1023 -9.78 23.65 20.50
N VAL A 1024 -10.54 22.71 19.93
CA VAL A 1024 -10.80 21.39 20.51
C VAL A 1024 -9.51 20.55 20.64
N PRO A 1025 -9.08 20.18 21.86
CA PRO A 1025 -7.91 19.33 22.06
C PRO A 1025 -8.18 17.89 21.58
N GLU A 1026 -7.17 17.20 21.04
CA GLU A 1026 -7.36 15.91 20.36
C GLU A 1026 -8.04 14.84 21.22
N GLN A 1027 -7.69 14.79 22.51
CA GLN A 1027 -8.29 13.91 23.51
C GLN A 1027 -9.81 14.09 23.67
N ALA A 1028 -10.34 15.29 23.40
CA ALA A 1028 -11.75 15.61 23.52
C ALA A 1028 -12.61 14.97 22.41
N TYR A 1029 -12.02 14.56 21.27
CA TYR A 1029 -12.75 13.86 20.20
C TYR A 1029 -13.02 12.37 20.49
N GLY A 1030 -12.50 11.80 21.59
CA GLY A 1030 -12.66 10.38 21.91
C GLY A 1030 -14.12 9.91 21.93
N ASP A 1031 -15.02 10.76 22.45
CA ASP A 1031 -16.45 10.49 22.51
C ASP A 1031 -17.13 10.55 21.13
N LEU A 1032 -16.73 11.47 20.25
CA LEU A 1032 -17.19 11.54 18.86
C LEU A 1032 -16.73 10.32 18.06
N LEU A 1033 -15.50 9.87 18.29
CA LEU A 1033 -14.97 8.63 17.71
C LEU A 1033 -15.63 7.35 18.23
N SER A 1034 -16.55 7.43 19.21
CA SER A 1034 -17.38 6.30 19.67
C SER A 1034 -18.64 6.07 18.82
N ILE A 1035 -19.00 7.02 17.95
CA ILE A 1035 -20.26 7.02 17.17
C ILE A 1035 -20.20 6.03 15.99
N ARG A 1036 -21.25 5.20 15.83
CA ARG A 1036 -21.37 4.13 14.82
C ARG A 1036 -22.79 4.05 14.27
N PHE A 1037 -22.90 3.93 12.94
CA PHE A 1037 -24.17 3.64 12.27
C PHE A 1037 -24.43 2.14 12.17
N LYS A 1038 -25.71 1.76 12.11
CA LYS A 1038 -26.18 0.40 11.81
C LYS A 1038 -27.42 0.49 10.90
N LYS A 1039 -27.70 -0.59 10.17
CA LYS A 1039 -28.89 -0.79 9.34
C LYS A 1039 -30.12 -1.08 10.21
#